data_AF-A0A6P0M8P7-F1
#
_entry.id   AF-A0A6P0M8P7-F1
#
_cell.length_a   1.000
_cell.length_b   1.000
_cell.length_c   1.000
_cell.angle_alpha   90.00
_cell.angle_beta   90.00
_cell.angle_gamma   90.00
#
_symmetry.space_group_name_H-M   'P 1'
#
loop_
_entity.id
_entity.type
_entity.pdbx_description
1 polymer ?
#
loop_
_entity_poly.entity_id
_entity_poly.type
_entity_poly.pdbx_seq_one_letter_code
_entity_poly.pdbx_strand_id
1 'polypeptide(L)'
;KAIKTYADTKALLNGSPSEDFSAKNLTVNGVIKPSAGNKENHGILFTKEPGYGSKDAAWIRYYRCGNSGENTTLEIGTSNDCDDHIALMPRKGNVGIGTTNPRAKLSINGGLHVGGDSDPGNNNLLVDGCTTTKELSVSGSLSFDTPTRQIINMCNNNYGIGIQHGTQYFRTDNNFAWYKGGTHDNNELNPGTDGIVQMVIKDCHVGIGTIDPGAKLEVKGNLKLLKGVAVNEFSCDGSLEDNSDCAIPTEKAIKTYADTKALLHGSVNQNFSAKNLTVNGSIQLSCGDAAWIRYYRRGGEREAKTLEIGTSNHCDDHIVLMPGKGNVGIGTSNPTHKFHVLGSDAVGLFQSCTNLAVLKLSTNEGLNNRVEIANKPGGRLSFSTAEACDVFNVTKHANVGIGTTNPGAKLEVNGNLKLQQGVAVNEFSCDGTLEGNSDRAIPTEKAIKTYVDTKTRFSGSASQELSVKNLTVTGAIQLSCGDAAWIRYYRRGCEPEARTLEIGTSNHCHDHIALMPGKGNVGIGTDSPEAKLDVLGKIKGGGVLAGIWAAQPDTDVSITSTGWEYVSDTSVTFTLDRKAIIFCTYSINVQPNGNCKGRNLVATRLVVDGNGCPQSGSHFQPHSPNHPNVNLNGNLVLPLQTGQHTVKLQWKKVGDNVARWTSNPSCLDGFGGGRTLVVMAFYQ
;
A
#
# COMPACT_ATOMS: atom_id res chain seq x y z
N LYS A 1 131.89 -127.58 -38.31
CA LYS A 1 132.16 -126.45 -39.25
C LYS A 1 131.14 -126.38 -40.38
N ALA A 2 130.88 -127.45 -41.14
CA ALA A 2 129.76 -127.52 -42.09
C ALA A 2 128.39 -127.18 -41.46
N ILE A 3 128.16 -127.54 -40.19
CA ILE A 3 126.95 -127.15 -39.43
C ILE A 3 126.96 -125.65 -39.04
N LYS A 4 128.13 -125.03 -38.89
CA LYS A 4 128.27 -123.58 -38.62
C LYS A 4 128.15 -122.75 -39.91
N THR A 5 128.67 -123.24 -41.03
CA THR A 5 128.39 -122.71 -42.37
C THR A 5 126.92 -122.92 -42.77
N TYR A 6 126.30 -124.02 -42.36
CA TYR A 6 124.86 -124.22 -42.52
C TYR A 6 124.02 -123.31 -41.61
N ALA A 7 124.56 -122.85 -40.47
CA ALA A 7 123.89 -121.87 -39.60
C ALA A 7 124.10 -120.43 -40.09
N ASP A 8 125.31 -120.05 -40.51
CA ASP A 8 125.67 -118.67 -40.90
C ASP A 8 125.18 -118.33 -42.33
N THR A 9 125.19 -119.28 -43.28
CA THR A 9 124.66 -119.07 -44.64
C THR A 9 123.13 -119.20 -44.70
N LYS A 10 122.52 -119.89 -43.74
CA LYS A 10 121.04 -119.96 -43.60
C LYS A 10 120.48 -118.74 -42.85
N ALA A 11 121.31 -118.00 -42.11
CA ALA A 11 120.96 -116.71 -41.52
C ALA A 11 121.05 -115.53 -42.51
N LEU A 12 121.92 -115.58 -43.52
CA LEU A 12 122.13 -114.47 -44.47
C LEU A 12 121.34 -114.56 -45.79
N LEU A 13 120.74 -115.71 -46.15
CA LEU A 13 120.10 -115.92 -47.47
C LEU A 13 118.67 -116.51 -47.46
N ASN A 14 118.09 -116.86 -46.31
CA ASN A 14 116.65 -117.18 -46.18
C ASN A 14 115.90 -116.10 -45.38
N GLY A 15 116.30 -114.84 -45.60
CA GLY A 15 115.65 -113.68 -45.02
C GLY A 15 114.25 -113.46 -45.60
N SER A 16 113.26 -113.46 -44.73
CA SER A 16 112.00 -112.75 -44.96
C SER A 16 111.31 -112.56 -43.60
N PRO A 17 110.79 -111.36 -43.26
CA PRO A 17 111.02 -110.04 -43.81
C PRO A 17 111.19 -109.03 -42.65
N SER A 18 112.24 -109.13 -41.84
CA SER A 18 112.34 -108.22 -40.68
C SER A 18 113.72 -108.01 -40.08
N GLU A 19 114.79 -108.51 -40.70
CA GLU A 19 116.13 -108.12 -40.26
C GLU A 19 116.61 -106.97 -41.15
N ASP A 20 116.38 -105.76 -40.64
CA ASP A 20 116.78 -104.51 -41.27
C ASP A 20 118.30 -104.48 -41.47
N PHE A 21 118.72 -104.34 -42.73
CA PHE A 21 120.12 -104.12 -43.06
C PHE A 21 120.47 -102.66 -42.80
N SER A 22 121.19 -102.38 -41.73
CA SER A 22 121.63 -101.03 -41.38
C SER A 22 123.03 -100.75 -41.94
N ALA A 23 123.11 -99.88 -42.94
CA ALA A 23 124.35 -99.31 -43.47
C ALA A 23 124.24 -97.79 -43.54
N LYS A 24 125.25 -97.08 -43.02
CA LYS A 24 125.27 -95.61 -43.02
C LYS A 24 125.29 -95.02 -44.43
N ASN A 25 125.97 -95.69 -45.36
CA ASN A 25 125.98 -95.35 -46.78
C ASN A 25 125.71 -96.63 -47.58
N LEU A 26 124.70 -96.58 -48.45
CA LEU A 26 124.39 -97.65 -49.39
C LEU A 26 124.90 -97.26 -50.78
N THR A 27 125.98 -97.89 -51.24
CA THR A 27 126.47 -97.77 -52.62
C THR A 27 126.11 -99.04 -53.38
N VAL A 28 125.24 -98.93 -54.39
CA VAL A 28 124.91 -100.03 -55.31
C VAL A 28 125.45 -99.72 -56.70
N ASN A 29 126.13 -100.69 -57.32
CA ASN A 29 126.64 -100.61 -58.69
C ASN A 29 125.53 -100.90 -59.72
N GLY A 30 124.38 -100.27 -59.54
CA GLY A 30 123.18 -100.46 -60.35
C GLY A 30 122.03 -99.56 -59.87
N VAL A 31 120.89 -99.66 -60.54
CA VAL A 31 119.70 -98.88 -60.17
C VAL A 31 119.05 -99.43 -58.90
N ILE A 32 118.68 -98.54 -57.98
CA ILE A 32 117.73 -98.89 -56.93
C ILE A 32 116.35 -98.89 -57.57
N LYS A 33 115.67 -100.04 -57.57
CA LYS A 33 114.30 -100.17 -58.06
C LYS A 33 113.37 -100.48 -56.87
N PRO A 34 112.78 -99.45 -56.25
CA PRO A 34 111.85 -99.66 -55.16
C PRO A 34 110.64 -100.46 -55.64
N SER A 35 110.08 -101.28 -54.76
CA SER A 35 108.85 -101.99 -55.05
C SER A 35 107.69 -100.99 -55.18
N ALA A 36 106.82 -101.21 -56.16
CA ALA A 36 105.64 -100.38 -56.32
C ALA A 36 104.58 -100.77 -55.28
N GLY A 37 103.93 -99.77 -54.67
CA GLY A 37 102.91 -99.99 -53.65
C GLY A 37 102.65 -98.76 -52.79
N ASN A 38 101.46 -98.71 -52.19
CA ASN A 38 100.99 -97.61 -51.34
C ASN A 38 101.00 -97.99 -49.85
N LYS A 39 101.98 -98.77 -49.41
CA LYS A 39 102.16 -99.12 -48.00
C LYS A 39 103.60 -98.83 -47.59
N GLU A 40 103.86 -98.76 -46.28
CA GLU A 40 105.17 -98.36 -45.74
C GLU A 40 106.34 -99.23 -46.19
N ASN A 41 106.06 -100.49 -46.49
CA ASN A 41 107.05 -101.46 -46.96
C ASN A 41 107.31 -101.39 -48.49
N HIS A 42 106.80 -100.37 -49.17
CA HIS A 42 107.02 -100.12 -50.59
C HIS A 42 107.59 -98.70 -50.82
N GLY A 43 108.39 -98.53 -51.87
CA GLY A 43 109.08 -97.27 -52.16
C GLY A 43 110.39 -97.07 -51.39
N ILE A 44 110.80 -95.81 -51.24
CA ILE A 44 111.90 -95.37 -50.38
C ILE A 44 111.28 -94.70 -49.15
N LEU A 45 111.54 -95.25 -47.97
CA LEU A 45 111.12 -94.68 -46.70
C LEU A 45 112.34 -94.04 -46.03
N PHE A 46 112.26 -92.75 -45.73
CA PHE A 46 113.27 -92.09 -44.91
C PHE A 46 113.04 -92.44 -43.44
N THR A 47 114.11 -92.39 -42.66
CA THR A 47 114.08 -92.75 -41.23
C THR A 47 112.99 -91.98 -40.50
N LYS A 48 112.14 -92.70 -39.77
CA LYS A 48 111.13 -92.10 -38.90
C LYS A 48 111.81 -91.38 -37.72
N GLU A 49 111.25 -90.26 -37.31
CA GLU A 49 111.68 -89.48 -36.14
C GLU A 49 113.15 -88.99 -36.17
N PRO A 50 113.57 -88.18 -37.16
CA PRO A 50 114.91 -87.60 -37.16
C PRO A 50 115.16 -86.55 -36.05
N GLY A 51 114.12 -86.12 -35.32
CA GLY A 51 114.17 -85.23 -34.15
C GLY A 51 113.04 -85.55 -33.15
N TYR A 52 113.16 -85.09 -31.89
CA TYR A 52 112.23 -85.47 -30.80
C TYR A 52 110.77 -85.05 -31.06
N GLY A 53 109.90 -86.06 -31.16
CA GLY A 53 108.46 -86.02 -31.45
C GLY A 53 108.00 -87.46 -31.75
N SER A 54 106.71 -87.74 -31.88
CA SER A 54 106.23 -89.06 -32.29
C SER A 54 105.15 -88.91 -33.36
N LYS A 55 105.56 -89.01 -34.64
CA LYS A 55 104.80 -89.49 -35.82
C LYS A 55 105.48 -89.18 -37.17
N ASP A 56 106.63 -88.51 -37.20
CA ASP A 56 107.15 -87.96 -38.46
C ASP A 56 107.88 -89.02 -39.31
N ALA A 57 107.39 -89.20 -40.53
CA ALA A 57 108.02 -90.04 -41.56
C ALA A 57 108.06 -89.29 -42.90
N ALA A 58 109.00 -89.60 -43.79
CA ALA A 58 108.99 -89.11 -45.17
C ALA A 58 109.17 -90.28 -46.14
N TRP A 59 108.57 -90.22 -47.34
CA TRP A 59 108.74 -91.26 -48.35
C TRP A 59 108.70 -90.76 -49.78
N ILE A 60 109.24 -91.59 -50.67
CA ILE A 60 109.01 -91.53 -52.11
C ILE A 60 108.38 -92.86 -52.54
N ARG A 61 107.15 -92.81 -53.06
CA ARG A 61 106.42 -94.02 -53.48
C ARG A 61 105.91 -93.91 -54.90
N TYR A 62 105.93 -95.04 -55.59
CA TYR A 62 105.31 -95.18 -56.90
C TYR A 62 104.24 -96.27 -56.83
N TYR A 63 103.00 -95.90 -57.10
CA TYR A 63 101.89 -96.84 -57.02
C TYR A 63 100.78 -96.50 -58.01
N ARG A 64 99.97 -97.51 -58.32
CA ARG A 64 98.77 -97.34 -59.12
C ARG A 64 97.65 -96.81 -58.24
N CYS A 65 96.99 -95.75 -58.68
CA CYS A 65 95.85 -95.18 -57.97
C CYS A 65 94.54 -95.66 -58.61
N GLY A 66 93.70 -96.34 -57.83
CA GLY A 66 92.39 -96.85 -58.23
C GLY A 66 92.39 -98.23 -58.90
N ASN A 67 91.20 -98.83 -59.01
CA ASN A 67 91.03 -100.24 -59.35
C ASN A 67 90.82 -100.54 -60.87
N SER A 68 90.98 -99.58 -61.79
CA SER A 68 90.94 -99.81 -63.25
C SER A 68 91.81 -98.80 -64.03
N GLY A 69 92.55 -99.25 -65.07
CA GLY A 69 93.43 -98.44 -65.94
C GLY A 69 94.92 -98.24 -65.54
N GLU A 70 95.70 -97.57 -66.39
CA GLU A 70 97.17 -97.30 -66.27
C GLU A 70 97.54 -96.05 -65.43
N ASN A 71 96.68 -95.60 -64.50
CA ASN A 71 96.93 -94.38 -63.72
C ASN A 71 97.95 -94.63 -62.58
N THR A 72 99.20 -94.24 -62.79
CA THR A 72 100.25 -94.34 -61.76
C THR A 72 100.61 -92.98 -61.18
N THR A 73 101.00 -92.97 -59.91
CA THR A 73 101.36 -91.80 -59.12
C THR A 73 102.78 -91.95 -58.60
N LEU A 74 103.60 -90.92 -58.75
CA LEU A 74 104.84 -90.74 -58.01
C LEU A 74 104.57 -89.69 -56.90
N GLU A 75 104.68 -90.12 -55.66
CA GLU A 75 104.36 -89.32 -54.47
C GLU A 75 105.64 -89.04 -53.68
N ILE A 76 105.79 -87.78 -53.23
CA ILE A 76 106.75 -87.35 -52.21
C ILE A 76 105.91 -86.77 -51.07
N GLY A 77 105.94 -87.39 -49.89
CA GLY A 77 105.10 -87.00 -48.77
C GLY A 77 105.77 -87.17 -47.41
N THR A 78 105.21 -86.50 -46.41
CA THR A 78 105.55 -86.65 -44.98
C THR A 78 104.32 -87.07 -44.17
N SER A 79 104.50 -87.84 -43.07
CA SER A 79 103.43 -88.43 -42.23
C SER A 79 103.14 -87.61 -40.99
N ASN A 80 103.12 -86.29 -41.11
CA ASN A 80 102.75 -85.43 -39.98
C ASN A 80 101.20 -85.34 -39.89
N ASP A 81 100.53 -85.14 -41.03
CA ASP A 81 99.07 -85.00 -41.17
C ASP A 81 98.65 -85.20 -42.65
N CYS A 82 97.34 -85.16 -42.96
CA CYS A 82 96.80 -85.53 -44.27
C CYS A 82 97.10 -84.57 -45.43
N ASP A 83 97.88 -83.52 -45.19
CA ASP A 83 97.96 -82.34 -46.06
C ASP A 83 99.36 -82.09 -46.68
N ASP A 84 100.37 -82.91 -46.34
CA ASP A 84 101.78 -82.64 -46.66
C ASP A 84 102.31 -83.30 -47.96
N HIS A 85 101.45 -83.59 -48.94
CA HIS A 85 101.90 -84.27 -50.16
C HIS A 85 102.12 -83.29 -51.32
N ILE A 86 103.31 -83.32 -51.94
CA ILE A 86 103.53 -82.72 -53.27
C ILE A 86 103.30 -83.82 -54.31
N ALA A 87 102.12 -83.82 -54.92
CA ALA A 87 101.76 -84.77 -55.97
C ALA A 87 101.87 -84.12 -57.36
N LEU A 88 102.79 -84.63 -58.18
CA LEU A 88 102.92 -84.23 -59.59
C LEU A 88 102.09 -85.19 -60.45
N MET A 89 100.91 -84.73 -60.89
CA MET A 89 99.94 -85.54 -61.64
C MET A 89 100.09 -85.29 -63.15
N PRO A 90 100.66 -86.24 -63.93
CA PRO A 90 101.05 -85.96 -65.31
C PRO A 90 99.90 -85.84 -66.32
N ARG A 91 98.65 -86.21 -65.98
CA ARG A 91 97.57 -86.25 -66.99
C ARG A 91 96.96 -84.87 -67.34
N LYS A 92 97.24 -83.77 -66.62
CA LYS A 92 96.77 -82.39 -66.98
C LYS A 92 97.76 -81.23 -66.71
N GLY A 93 98.94 -81.48 -66.14
CA GLY A 93 99.97 -80.45 -65.91
C GLY A 93 99.56 -79.35 -64.92
N ASN A 94 98.82 -79.70 -63.87
CA ASN A 94 98.36 -78.81 -62.80
C ASN A 94 98.98 -79.27 -61.47
N VAL A 95 99.15 -78.35 -60.52
CA VAL A 95 99.63 -78.62 -59.16
C VAL A 95 98.48 -78.46 -58.17
N GLY A 96 98.23 -79.50 -57.37
CA GLY A 96 97.27 -79.46 -56.26
C GLY A 96 98.01 -79.37 -54.93
N ILE A 97 97.57 -78.48 -54.04
CA ILE A 97 98.04 -78.38 -52.65
C ILE A 97 96.82 -78.59 -51.75
N GLY A 98 96.83 -79.61 -50.88
CA GLY A 98 95.66 -80.03 -50.08
C GLY A 98 94.52 -80.69 -50.88
N THR A 99 94.72 -81.00 -52.17
CA THR A 99 93.72 -81.69 -53.01
C THR A 99 94.36 -82.54 -54.11
N THR A 100 93.75 -83.68 -54.38
CA THR A 100 94.17 -84.62 -55.44
C THR A 100 93.41 -84.47 -56.76
N ASN A 101 92.47 -83.50 -56.85
CA ASN A 101 91.69 -83.22 -58.06
C ASN A 101 91.70 -81.72 -58.44
N PRO A 102 92.85 -81.14 -58.85
CA PRO A 102 92.98 -79.71 -59.11
C PRO A 102 92.15 -79.25 -60.31
N ARG A 103 91.30 -78.24 -60.10
CA ARG A 103 90.38 -77.69 -61.11
C ARG A 103 91.00 -76.56 -61.96
N ALA A 104 92.17 -76.05 -61.57
CA ALA A 104 92.95 -75.04 -62.30
C ALA A 104 94.46 -75.38 -62.26
N LYS A 105 95.30 -74.58 -62.94
CA LYS A 105 96.76 -74.81 -63.02
C LYS A 105 97.44 -74.89 -61.66
N LEU A 106 96.97 -74.08 -60.71
CA LEU A 106 97.21 -74.22 -59.29
C LEU A 106 95.84 -74.28 -58.60
N SER A 107 95.59 -75.34 -57.82
CA SER A 107 94.40 -75.44 -56.97
C SER A 107 94.81 -75.73 -55.55
N ILE A 108 94.42 -74.84 -54.65
CA ILE A 108 94.65 -74.96 -53.22
C ILE A 108 93.30 -75.23 -52.59
N ASN A 109 93.18 -76.35 -51.87
CA ASN A 109 91.99 -76.69 -51.11
C ASN A 109 92.28 -76.39 -49.64
N GLY A 110 92.13 -75.10 -49.30
CA GLY A 110 92.57 -74.45 -48.07
C GLY A 110 92.67 -72.93 -48.29
N GLY A 111 93.14 -72.17 -47.29
CA GLY A 111 93.40 -70.73 -47.44
C GLY A 111 94.60 -70.44 -48.35
N LEU A 112 94.56 -69.31 -49.08
CA LEU A 112 95.69 -68.79 -49.86
C LEU A 112 96.11 -67.44 -49.28
N HIS A 113 97.30 -67.40 -48.68
CA HIS A 113 97.90 -66.17 -48.21
C HIS A 113 98.86 -65.61 -49.27
N VAL A 114 98.73 -64.32 -49.62
CA VAL A 114 99.67 -63.63 -50.51
C VAL A 114 100.14 -62.33 -49.81
N GLY A 115 101.19 -62.44 -48.99
CA GLY A 115 101.87 -61.34 -48.28
C GLY A 115 101.37 -61.05 -46.85
N GLY A 116 102.29 -60.80 -45.90
CA GLY A 116 102.01 -60.34 -44.51
C GLY A 116 101.99 -61.45 -43.44
N ASP A 117 102.18 -61.12 -42.14
CA ASP A 117 102.47 -62.09 -41.06
C ASP A 117 101.25 -62.39 -40.13
N SER A 118 100.04 -62.53 -40.66
CA SER A 118 98.84 -62.90 -39.86
C SER A 118 97.91 -63.85 -40.61
N ASP A 119 97.45 -64.91 -39.93
CA ASP A 119 96.74 -66.07 -40.49
C ASP A 119 95.37 -65.70 -41.12
N PRO A 120 95.13 -65.95 -42.44
CA PRO A 120 93.85 -65.66 -43.08
C PRO A 120 92.69 -66.60 -42.65
N GLY A 121 92.95 -67.66 -41.89
CA GLY A 121 91.92 -68.58 -41.41
C GLY A 121 91.11 -69.25 -42.52
N ASN A 122 90.01 -69.91 -42.12
CA ASN A 122 89.24 -70.77 -43.02
C ASN A 122 88.35 -69.95 -43.98
N ASN A 123 88.55 -70.14 -45.29
CA ASN A 123 87.71 -69.64 -46.40
C ASN A 123 87.74 -68.11 -46.68
N ASN A 124 88.83 -67.41 -46.36
CA ASN A 124 88.96 -65.97 -46.68
C ASN A 124 90.09 -65.69 -47.69
N LEU A 125 89.87 -64.67 -48.53
CA LEU A 125 90.92 -63.95 -49.25
C LEU A 125 91.14 -62.61 -48.54
N LEU A 126 92.20 -62.52 -47.74
CA LEU A 126 92.66 -61.25 -47.16
C LEU A 126 93.68 -60.63 -48.12
N VAL A 127 93.38 -59.44 -48.64
CA VAL A 127 94.34 -58.64 -49.40
C VAL A 127 94.73 -57.46 -48.53
N ASP A 128 95.85 -57.59 -47.80
CA ASP A 128 96.42 -56.47 -47.04
C ASP A 128 97.24 -55.59 -48.00
N GLY A 129 96.58 -54.57 -48.57
CA GLY A 129 97.16 -53.67 -49.57
C GLY A 129 96.13 -53.12 -50.57
N CYS A 130 96.56 -52.23 -51.47
CA CYS A 130 95.70 -51.71 -52.54
C CYS A 130 95.65 -52.72 -53.70
N THR A 131 94.46 -53.24 -54.00
CA THR A 131 94.21 -54.05 -55.20
C THR A 131 93.39 -53.24 -56.21
N THR A 132 93.88 -53.14 -57.45
CA THR A 132 93.14 -52.53 -58.57
C THR A 132 92.59 -53.67 -59.43
N THR A 133 91.39 -54.14 -59.12
CA THR A 133 90.68 -55.07 -60.00
C THR A 133 89.71 -54.31 -60.90
N LYS A 134 89.57 -54.72 -62.16
CA LYS A 134 88.57 -54.16 -63.08
C LYS A 134 87.15 -54.51 -62.64
N GLU A 135 87.00 -55.65 -61.98
CA GLU A 135 85.73 -56.17 -61.46
C GLU A 135 86.00 -57.07 -60.25
N LEU A 136 85.20 -56.91 -59.20
CA LEU A 136 85.13 -57.86 -58.07
C LEU A 136 83.78 -58.61 -58.18
N SER A 137 83.81 -59.83 -58.69
CA SER A 137 82.62 -60.69 -58.82
C SER A 137 82.53 -61.66 -57.64
N VAL A 138 81.55 -61.47 -56.76
CA VAL A 138 81.23 -62.40 -55.65
C VAL A 138 79.98 -63.19 -56.04
N SER A 139 80.08 -64.53 -56.15
CA SER A 139 78.96 -65.38 -56.57
C SER A 139 77.90 -65.63 -55.47
N GLY A 140 78.07 -65.02 -54.31
CA GLY A 140 77.20 -65.13 -53.13
C GLY A 140 77.07 -63.79 -52.40
N SER A 141 76.88 -63.82 -51.08
CA SER A 141 76.77 -62.59 -50.28
C SER A 141 78.14 -61.92 -50.07
N LEU A 142 78.22 -60.61 -50.33
CA LEU A 142 79.29 -59.76 -49.83
C LEU A 142 78.88 -59.21 -48.46
N SER A 143 79.54 -59.66 -47.39
CA SER A 143 79.30 -59.20 -46.02
C SER A 143 80.50 -58.42 -45.51
N PHE A 144 80.24 -57.35 -44.76
CA PHE A 144 81.26 -56.55 -44.09
C PHE A 144 81.20 -56.80 -42.57
N ASP A 145 82.31 -56.54 -41.88
CA ASP A 145 82.48 -56.79 -40.46
C ASP A 145 81.57 -55.92 -39.56
N THR A 146 81.59 -56.18 -38.25
CA THR A 146 80.72 -55.52 -37.26
C THR A 146 81.10 -54.11 -36.77
N PRO A 147 82.30 -53.52 -37.01
CA PRO A 147 82.60 -52.18 -36.51
C PRO A 147 81.85 -51.11 -37.31
N THR A 148 81.33 -50.12 -36.58
CA THR A 148 80.73 -48.92 -37.17
C THR A 148 81.83 -48.02 -37.76
N ARG A 149 81.87 -47.91 -39.09
CA ARG A 149 82.82 -47.05 -39.85
C ARG A 149 82.26 -46.73 -41.24
N GLN A 150 82.99 -45.95 -42.03
CA GLN A 150 82.79 -45.97 -43.48
C GLN A 150 83.27 -47.34 -43.98
N ILE A 151 82.33 -48.14 -44.46
CA ILE A 151 82.57 -49.54 -44.81
C ILE A 151 83.12 -49.62 -46.23
N ILE A 152 82.54 -48.85 -47.15
CA ILE A 152 82.95 -48.75 -48.56
C ILE A 152 83.42 -47.32 -48.83
N ASN A 153 84.68 -47.16 -49.24
CA ASN A 153 85.21 -45.93 -49.85
C ASN A 153 85.07 -46.06 -51.37
N MET A 154 84.57 -45.03 -52.06
CA MET A 154 84.36 -45.08 -53.51
C MET A 154 85.54 -44.45 -54.29
N CYS A 155 85.69 -43.13 -54.25
CA CYS A 155 86.74 -42.40 -54.99
C CYS A 155 87.84 -41.83 -54.06
N ASN A 156 87.51 -41.62 -52.78
CA ASN A 156 88.39 -41.23 -51.69
C ASN A 156 87.59 -41.38 -50.37
N ASN A 157 88.04 -40.77 -49.27
CA ASN A 157 87.35 -40.87 -47.97
C ASN A 157 86.08 -39.99 -47.86
N ASN A 158 85.83 -39.08 -48.80
CA ASN A 158 84.68 -38.17 -48.81
C ASN A 158 83.45 -38.80 -49.48
N TYR A 159 83.62 -39.88 -50.25
CA TYR A 159 82.53 -40.59 -50.91
C TYR A 159 82.45 -42.03 -50.41
N GLY A 160 81.34 -42.40 -49.77
CA GLY A 160 81.24 -43.75 -49.24
C GLY A 160 79.90 -44.14 -48.62
N ILE A 161 79.84 -45.40 -48.20
CA ILE A 161 78.71 -46.02 -47.52
C ILE A 161 79.21 -46.56 -46.19
N GLY A 162 78.53 -46.24 -45.09
CA GLY A 162 78.95 -46.66 -43.77
C GLY A 162 77.80 -46.94 -42.82
N ILE A 163 78.17 -47.48 -41.66
CA ILE A 163 77.26 -47.77 -40.57
C ILE A 163 77.74 -47.00 -39.33
N GLN A 164 76.85 -46.23 -38.73
CA GLN A 164 76.94 -45.69 -37.37
C GLN A 164 75.99 -46.49 -36.47
N HIS A 165 75.93 -46.18 -35.16
CA HIS A 165 75.15 -46.94 -34.16
C HIS A 165 73.67 -47.19 -34.57
N GLY A 166 73.43 -48.27 -35.33
CA GLY A 166 72.15 -48.62 -35.94
C GLY A 166 71.74 -47.83 -37.21
N THR A 167 72.58 -46.93 -37.75
CA THR A 167 72.23 -46.07 -38.90
C THR A 167 73.14 -46.34 -40.09
N GLN A 168 72.58 -46.73 -41.22
CA GLN A 168 73.28 -46.69 -42.50
C GLN A 168 73.32 -45.25 -43.03
N TYR A 169 74.49 -44.79 -43.42
CA TYR A 169 74.67 -43.49 -44.05
C TYR A 169 75.37 -43.62 -45.40
N PHE A 170 75.05 -42.66 -46.27
CA PHE A 170 75.80 -42.37 -47.48
C PHE A 170 76.49 -41.02 -47.29
N ARG A 171 77.73 -40.91 -47.73
CA ARG A 171 78.55 -39.70 -47.63
C ARG A 171 78.97 -39.25 -49.03
N THR A 172 78.87 -37.95 -49.27
CA THR A 172 79.33 -37.24 -50.46
C THR A 172 80.00 -35.94 -50.01
N ASP A 173 80.90 -35.40 -50.82
CA ASP A 173 81.61 -34.14 -50.54
C ASP A 173 80.72 -32.90 -50.76
N ASN A 174 79.81 -32.98 -51.75
CA ASN A 174 78.94 -31.86 -52.13
C ASN A 174 77.47 -32.28 -52.14
N ASN A 175 76.97 -32.75 -53.28
CA ASN A 175 75.55 -33.05 -53.49
C ASN A 175 75.27 -34.56 -53.58
N PHE A 176 74.02 -34.94 -53.31
CA PHE A 176 73.54 -36.32 -53.45
C PHE A 176 72.41 -36.38 -54.48
N ALA A 177 72.45 -37.35 -55.39
CA ALA A 177 71.44 -37.46 -56.44
C ALA A 177 71.03 -38.91 -56.69
N TRP A 178 69.76 -39.06 -57.06
CA TRP A 178 69.16 -40.31 -57.52
C TRP A 178 68.57 -40.09 -58.92
N TYR A 179 69.06 -40.87 -59.88
CA TYR A 179 68.60 -40.86 -61.25
C TYR A 179 67.93 -42.17 -61.62
N LYS A 180 66.96 -42.10 -62.53
CA LYS A 180 66.38 -43.26 -63.19
C LYS A 180 66.76 -43.21 -64.68
N GLY A 181 67.43 -44.26 -65.16
CA GLY A 181 68.02 -44.26 -66.50
C GLY A 181 69.25 -43.35 -66.59
N GLY A 182 69.62 -42.95 -67.80
CA GLY A 182 70.75 -42.04 -68.03
C GLY A 182 72.05 -42.70 -68.46
N THR A 183 73.00 -41.87 -68.88
CA THR A 183 74.40 -42.22 -69.12
C THR A 183 75.29 -41.48 -68.13
N HIS A 184 76.50 -41.98 -67.88
CA HIS A 184 77.48 -41.23 -67.08
C HIS A 184 77.78 -39.88 -67.73
N ASP A 185 77.72 -38.81 -66.93
CA ASP A 185 78.13 -37.45 -67.29
C ASP A 185 79.01 -36.91 -66.17
N ASN A 186 80.09 -36.21 -66.52
CA ASN A 186 81.02 -35.65 -65.53
C ASN A 186 80.52 -34.32 -64.95
N ASN A 187 79.50 -33.70 -65.55
CA ASN A 187 78.91 -32.47 -65.07
C ASN A 187 78.03 -32.77 -63.84
N GLU A 188 78.17 -31.92 -62.82
CA GLU A 188 77.44 -32.10 -61.58
C GLU A 188 75.92 -32.04 -61.78
N LEU A 189 75.20 -32.91 -61.07
CA LEU A 189 73.74 -33.01 -61.10
C LEU A 189 73.12 -33.29 -62.50
N ASN A 190 73.93 -33.66 -63.49
CA ASN A 190 73.47 -34.04 -64.82
C ASN A 190 73.22 -35.56 -64.86
N PRO A 191 71.98 -36.02 -65.12
CA PRO A 191 71.67 -37.44 -65.18
C PRO A 191 72.14 -38.11 -66.50
N GLY A 192 72.75 -37.35 -67.41
CA GLY A 192 73.16 -37.79 -68.73
C GLY A 192 71.99 -37.97 -69.70
N THR A 193 72.30 -38.50 -70.90
CA THR A 193 71.29 -38.67 -71.96
C THR A 193 70.21 -39.65 -71.50
N ASP A 194 68.94 -39.27 -71.66
CA ASP A 194 67.74 -40.03 -71.23
C ASP A 194 67.61 -40.26 -69.71
N GLY A 195 68.41 -39.57 -68.90
CA GLY A 195 68.35 -39.67 -67.45
C GLY A 195 67.25 -38.81 -66.84
N ILE A 196 66.49 -39.38 -65.90
CA ILE A 196 65.43 -38.68 -65.17
C ILE A 196 65.87 -38.45 -63.73
N VAL A 197 65.79 -37.21 -63.27
CA VAL A 197 66.07 -36.84 -61.89
C VAL A 197 64.92 -37.28 -61.00
N GLN A 198 65.19 -38.16 -60.03
CA GLN A 198 64.18 -38.59 -59.06
C GLN A 198 64.24 -37.75 -57.80
N MET A 199 65.43 -37.67 -57.20
CA MET A 199 65.67 -36.90 -56.00
C MET A 199 67.07 -36.30 -56.05
N VAL A 200 67.21 -35.07 -55.57
CA VAL A 200 68.50 -34.39 -55.37
C VAL A 200 68.49 -33.78 -53.98
N ILE A 201 69.59 -33.92 -53.27
CA ILE A 201 69.89 -33.12 -52.09
C ILE A 201 71.00 -32.16 -52.50
N LYS A 202 70.65 -30.88 -52.61
CA LYS A 202 71.56 -29.79 -53.00
C LYS A 202 71.43 -28.65 -52.00
N ASP A 203 72.56 -28.14 -51.48
CA ASP A 203 72.59 -26.99 -50.56
C ASP A 203 71.62 -27.12 -49.36
N CYS A 204 71.51 -28.32 -48.78
CA CYS A 204 70.57 -28.67 -47.70
C CYS A 204 69.07 -28.65 -48.09
N HIS A 205 68.74 -28.62 -49.37
CA HIS A 205 67.37 -28.71 -49.90
C HIS A 205 67.11 -30.06 -50.57
N VAL A 206 65.89 -30.59 -50.41
CA VAL A 206 65.43 -31.80 -51.09
C VAL A 206 64.63 -31.40 -52.33
N GLY A 207 65.17 -31.68 -53.52
CA GLY A 207 64.44 -31.63 -54.78
C GLY A 207 63.90 -33.02 -55.13
N ILE A 208 62.62 -33.13 -55.46
CA ILE A 208 61.99 -34.31 -56.05
C ILE A 208 61.61 -33.96 -57.49
N GLY A 209 62.20 -34.63 -58.48
CA GLY A 209 61.99 -34.33 -59.90
C GLY A 209 62.71 -33.08 -60.42
N THR A 210 63.53 -32.41 -59.61
CA THR A 210 64.30 -31.21 -59.98
C THR A 210 65.75 -31.32 -59.50
N ILE A 211 66.68 -30.73 -60.26
CA ILE A 211 68.12 -30.67 -59.92
C ILE A 211 68.49 -29.42 -59.13
N ASP A 212 67.61 -28.42 -59.10
CA ASP A 212 67.88 -27.13 -58.49
C ASP A 212 66.71 -26.70 -57.60
N PRO A 213 66.55 -27.34 -56.43
CA PRO A 213 65.47 -27.00 -55.51
C PRO A 213 65.64 -25.59 -54.94
N GLY A 214 64.73 -24.68 -55.28
CA GLY A 214 64.66 -23.30 -54.79
C GLY A 214 64.08 -23.16 -53.38
N ALA A 215 63.56 -24.25 -52.79
CA ALA A 215 63.03 -24.31 -51.43
C ALA A 215 63.52 -25.56 -50.69
N LYS A 216 63.39 -25.58 -49.36
CA LYS A 216 63.79 -26.72 -48.50
C LYS A 216 63.27 -28.08 -48.97
N LEU A 217 62.05 -28.10 -49.50
CA LEU A 217 61.48 -29.22 -50.24
C LEU A 217 60.81 -28.66 -51.49
N GLU A 218 61.32 -29.02 -52.66
CA GLU A 218 60.68 -28.71 -53.94
C GLU A 218 60.28 -30.00 -54.65
N VAL A 219 59.01 -30.09 -55.07
CA VAL A 219 58.50 -31.22 -55.84
C VAL A 219 58.07 -30.72 -57.21
N LYS A 220 58.81 -31.11 -58.26
CA LYS A 220 58.41 -30.85 -59.65
C LYS A 220 57.37 -31.89 -60.07
N GLY A 221 56.12 -31.64 -59.70
CA GLY A 221 54.98 -32.52 -59.90
C GLY A 221 53.91 -32.33 -58.82
N ASN A 222 53.00 -33.30 -58.67
CA ASN A 222 51.93 -33.22 -57.67
C ASN A 222 52.42 -33.67 -56.28
N LEU A 223 52.24 -32.81 -55.26
CA LEU A 223 52.44 -33.16 -53.85
C LEU A 223 51.09 -33.43 -53.17
N LYS A 224 50.85 -34.66 -52.72
CA LYS A 224 49.64 -35.02 -51.97
C LYS A 224 49.92 -34.94 -50.46
N LEU A 225 49.23 -34.05 -49.74
CA LEU A 225 49.28 -33.95 -48.28
C LEU A 225 48.09 -34.70 -47.65
N LEU A 226 48.34 -35.54 -46.65
CA LEU A 226 47.30 -36.27 -45.92
C LEU A 226 46.76 -35.43 -44.74
N LYS A 227 45.62 -35.83 -44.18
CA LYS A 227 44.99 -35.12 -43.05
C LYS A 227 45.96 -35.01 -41.86
N GLY A 228 46.16 -33.79 -41.35
CA GLY A 228 46.98 -33.51 -40.17
C GLY A 228 48.40 -32.97 -40.43
N VAL A 229 48.78 -32.71 -41.68
CA VAL A 229 50.07 -32.06 -42.01
C VAL A 229 50.00 -30.54 -41.79
N ALA A 230 50.88 -29.99 -40.96
CA ALA A 230 51.03 -28.55 -40.79
C ALA A 230 51.84 -27.94 -41.95
N VAL A 231 51.28 -26.96 -42.65
CA VAL A 231 51.95 -26.18 -43.71
C VAL A 231 52.20 -24.78 -43.14
N ASN A 232 53.46 -24.32 -43.14
CA ASN A 232 53.86 -23.11 -42.39
C ASN A 232 53.46 -21.78 -43.04
N GLU A 233 52.88 -21.78 -44.24
CA GLU A 233 52.36 -20.57 -44.88
C GLU A 233 50.87 -20.72 -45.14
N PHE A 234 50.08 -20.29 -44.16
CA PHE A 234 48.65 -20.04 -44.32
C PHE A 234 48.47 -18.56 -44.66
N SER A 235 47.61 -18.24 -45.63
CA SER A 235 47.36 -16.83 -45.96
C SER A 235 46.76 -16.11 -44.74
N CYS A 236 47.43 -15.04 -44.31
CA CYS A 236 46.95 -14.12 -43.29
C CYS A 236 46.18 -12.93 -43.90
N ASP A 237 45.99 -12.93 -45.22
CA ASP A 237 45.17 -11.95 -45.91
C ASP A 237 43.69 -12.12 -45.51
N GLY A 238 43.20 -11.17 -44.72
CA GLY A 238 41.80 -11.12 -44.28
C GLY A 238 40.83 -10.57 -45.33
N SER A 239 41.32 -10.18 -46.53
CA SER A 239 40.49 -9.64 -47.59
C SER A 239 39.85 -10.74 -48.46
N LEU A 240 40.53 -11.88 -48.64
CA LEU A 240 40.17 -12.94 -49.59
C LEU A 240 39.89 -12.41 -51.01
N GLU A 241 40.49 -11.28 -51.40
CA GLU A 241 40.23 -10.64 -52.71
C GLU A 241 40.92 -11.37 -53.86
N ASP A 242 42.11 -11.91 -53.61
CA ASP A 242 42.80 -12.77 -54.55
C ASP A 242 42.17 -14.16 -54.44
N ASN A 243 41.28 -14.50 -55.38
CA ASN A 243 40.62 -15.80 -55.53
C ASN A 243 41.65 -16.88 -55.94
N SER A 244 42.61 -17.15 -55.05
CA SER A 244 43.79 -17.98 -55.27
C SER A 244 43.48 -19.44 -54.94
N ASP A 245 43.58 -20.31 -55.93
CA ASP A 245 43.49 -21.76 -55.74
C ASP A 245 44.74 -22.36 -55.08
N CYS A 246 45.76 -21.54 -54.82
CA CYS A 246 47.07 -21.97 -54.31
C CYS A 246 47.30 -21.63 -52.83
N ALA A 247 46.38 -20.93 -52.16
CA ALA A 247 46.53 -20.49 -50.77
C ALA A 247 45.41 -21.00 -49.85
N ILE A 248 45.77 -21.51 -48.66
CA ILE A 248 44.80 -21.90 -47.62
C ILE A 248 44.75 -20.78 -46.57
N PRO A 249 43.63 -20.06 -46.39
CA PRO A 249 43.54 -18.97 -45.42
C PRO A 249 43.57 -19.47 -43.97
N THR A 250 44.20 -18.69 -43.08
CA THR A 250 44.19 -18.95 -41.63
C THR A 250 42.77 -18.81 -41.05
N GLU A 251 42.51 -19.48 -39.92
CA GLU A 251 41.27 -19.25 -39.14
C GLU A 251 41.07 -17.76 -38.80
N LYS A 252 42.15 -17.03 -38.51
CA LYS A 252 42.12 -15.58 -38.26
C LYS A 252 41.75 -14.77 -39.50
N ALA A 253 42.23 -15.14 -40.69
CA ALA A 253 41.85 -14.51 -41.94
C ALA A 253 40.38 -14.75 -42.28
N ILE A 254 39.89 -15.99 -42.10
CA ILE A 254 38.47 -16.35 -42.26
C ILE A 254 37.61 -15.57 -41.26
N LYS A 255 38.03 -15.50 -39.99
CA LYS A 255 37.34 -14.75 -38.94
C LYS A 255 37.29 -13.25 -39.25
N THR A 256 38.40 -12.66 -39.70
CA THR A 256 38.47 -11.24 -40.06
C THR A 256 37.56 -10.91 -41.24
N TYR A 257 37.56 -11.73 -42.30
CA TYR A 257 36.65 -11.59 -43.43
C TYR A 257 35.17 -11.71 -43.01
N ALA A 258 34.84 -12.76 -42.24
CA ALA A 258 33.48 -13.01 -41.76
C ALA A 258 32.98 -11.89 -40.82
N ASP A 259 33.80 -11.45 -39.87
CA ASP A 259 33.46 -10.38 -38.93
C ASP A 259 33.31 -9.03 -39.64
N THR A 260 34.08 -8.77 -40.72
CA THR A 260 34.02 -7.52 -41.50
C THR A 260 32.84 -7.49 -42.47
N LYS A 261 32.46 -8.63 -43.08
CA LYS A 261 31.28 -8.74 -43.98
C LYS A 261 29.95 -8.91 -43.24
N ALA A 262 29.95 -9.42 -42.00
CA ALA A 262 28.74 -9.56 -41.16
C ALA A 262 28.13 -8.21 -40.72
N LEU A 263 28.84 -7.09 -40.88
CA LEU A 263 28.38 -5.78 -40.43
C LEU A 263 27.48 -5.02 -41.42
N LEU A 264 27.29 -5.47 -42.67
CA LEU A 264 26.57 -4.65 -43.66
C LEU A 264 25.42 -5.28 -44.43
N HIS A 265 25.24 -6.60 -44.46
CA HIS A 265 24.13 -7.18 -45.23
C HIS A 265 23.51 -8.38 -44.52
N GLY A 266 22.39 -8.13 -43.82
CA GLY A 266 21.50 -9.21 -43.41
C GLY A 266 20.66 -8.85 -42.21
N SER A 267 19.35 -8.77 -42.43
CA SER A 267 18.32 -8.72 -41.40
C SER A 267 18.55 -9.80 -40.33
N VAL A 268 19.09 -9.42 -39.17
CA VAL A 268 19.04 -10.23 -37.96
C VAL A 268 18.81 -9.30 -36.77
N ASN A 269 17.80 -9.60 -35.96
CA ASN A 269 17.52 -8.91 -34.69
C ASN A 269 18.78 -8.97 -33.80
N GLN A 270 19.51 -7.85 -33.73
CA GLN A 270 20.67 -7.68 -32.87
C GLN A 270 20.43 -6.47 -31.97
N ASN A 271 20.60 -6.66 -30.65
CA ASN A 271 20.62 -5.56 -29.70
C ASN A 271 21.90 -4.75 -29.92
N PHE A 272 21.80 -3.61 -30.61
CA PHE A 272 22.91 -2.65 -30.74
C PHE A 272 23.17 -1.97 -29.38
N SER A 273 24.25 -2.37 -28.69
CA SER A 273 24.81 -1.63 -27.56
C SER A 273 25.99 -0.79 -28.04
N ALA A 274 25.70 0.34 -28.68
CA ALA A 274 26.70 1.34 -29.03
C ALA A 274 26.63 2.47 -28.00
N LYS A 275 27.75 2.79 -27.35
CA LYS A 275 27.82 3.85 -26.34
C LYS A 275 27.48 5.24 -26.90
N ASN A 276 27.70 5.43 -28.21
CA ASN A 276 27.37 6.65 -28.97
C ASN A 276 26.98 6.26 -30.41
N LEU A 277 25.70 5.94 -30.66
CA LEU A 277 25.20 5.72 -32.01
C LEU A 277 24.87 7.07 -32.68
N THR A 278 25.64 7.46 -33.71
CA THR A 278 25.34 8.66 -34.52
C THR A 278 24.67 8.23 -35.82
N VAL A 279 23.40 8.58 -36.00
CA VAL A 279 22.64 8.28 -37.24
C VAL A 279 22.27 9.59 -37.93
N ASN A 280 22.83 9.79 -39.13
CA ASN A 280 22.44 10.90 -40.02
C ASN A 280 21.18 10.51 -40.81
N GLY A 281 20.05 10.31 -40.11
CA GLY A 281 18.79 9.85 -40.71
C GLY A 281 17.80 9.30 -39.67
N SER A 282 16.80 8.56 -40.15
CA SER A 282 15.86 7.82 -39.30
C SER A 282 16.39 6.44 -38.96
N ILE A 283 16.32 6.04 -37.69
CA ILE A 283 16.44 4.64 -37.28
C ILE A 283 15.05 4.01 -37.45
N GLN A 284 14.93 3.03 -38.34
CA GLN A 284 13.69 2.25 -38.51
C GLN A 284 13.68 1.09 -37.52
N LEU A 285 12.62 0.99 -36.72
CA LEU A 285 12.36 -0.12 -35.81
C LEU A 285 11.27 -0.97 -36.46
N SER A 286 11.64 -2.09 -37.11
CA SER A 286 10.70 -2.86 -37.92
C SER A 286 9.86 -3.83 -37.07
N CYS A 287 8.57 -3.54 -36.91
CA CYS A 287 7.57 -4.51 -36.46
C CYS A 287 6.29 -4.40 -37.32
N GLY A 288 6.36 -4.75 -38.60
CA GLY A 288 5.20 -4.84 -39.50
C GLY A 288 4.62 -3.51 -39.98
N ASP A 289 4.52 -2.51 -39.08
CA ASP A 289 4.23 -1.11 -39.36
C ASP A 289 5.52 -0.31 -39.12
N ALA A 290 5.87 0.64 -39.99
CA ALA A 290 7.17 1.31 -39.93
C ALA A 290 7.21 2.31 -38.76
N ALA A 291 7.66 1.86 -37.60
CA ALA A 291 8.04 2.73 -36.48
C ALA A 291 9.42 3.34 -36.74
N TRP A 292 9.61 4.61 -36.38
CA TRP A 292 10.86 5.32 -36.59
C TRP A 292 11.19 6.26 -35.44
N ILE A 293 12.50 6.45 -35.22
CA ILE A 293 13.07 7.52 -34.41
C ILE A 293 13.93 8.37 -35.34
N ARG A 294 13.63 9.66 -35.45
CA ARG A 294 14.39 10.58 -36.32
C ARG A 294 14.79 11.85 -35.60
N TYR A 295 16.01 12.29 -35.87
CA TYR A 295 16.53 13.58 -35.43
C TYR A 295 16.89 14.43 -36.65
N TYR A 296 16.20 15.54 -36.84
CA TYR A 296 16.38 16.37 -38.02
C TYR A 296 16.19 17.86 -37.70
N ARG A 297 16.68 18.71 -38.61
CA ARG A 297 16.46 20.15 -38.56
C ARG A 297 15.18 20.48 -39.32
N ARG A 298 14.25 21.16 -38.67
CA ARG A 298 13.03 21.65 -39.34
C ARG A 298 13.28 23.06 -39.88
N GLY A 299 12.76 23.35 -41.07
CA GLY A 299 13.19 24.45 -41.95
C GLY A 299 13.42 25.83 -41.30
N GLY A 300 14.40 26.56 -41.85
CA GLY A 300 14.60 28.01 -41.67
C GLY A 300 15.31 28.47 -40.39
N GLU A 301 14.96 27.95 -39.22
CA GLU A 301 15.52 28.43 -37.94
C GLU A 301 16.89 27.79 -37.64
N ARG A 302 17.85 28.54 -37.08
CA ARG A 302 19.21 28.03 -36.75
C ARG A 302 19.23 27.03 -35.59
N GLU A 303 18.18 26.97 -34.77
CA GLU A 303 18.19 26.22 -33.50
C GLU A 303 17.06 25.17 -33.35
N ALA A 304 16.17 25.04 -34.34
CA ALA A 304 15.05 24.09 -34.29
C ALA A 304 15.46 22.68 -34.74
N LYS A 305 16.18 21.96 -33.87
CA LYS A 305 16.36 20.51 -33.99
C LYS A 305 15.17 19.80 -33.36
N THR A 306 14.63 18.80 -34.04
CA THR A 306 13.46 18.02 -33.61
C THR A 306 13.85 16.56 -33.47
N LEU A 307 13.51 15.98 -32.32
CA LEU A 307 13.51 14.54 -32.11
C LEU A 307 12.08 14.06 -32.19
N GLU A 308 11.81 13.09 -33.05
CA GLU A 308 10.46 12.62 -33.31
C GLU A 308 10.45 11.10 -33.29
N ILE A 309 9.41 10.55 -32.67
CA ILE A 309 9.18 9.12 -32.51
C ILE A 309 7.75 8.85 -32.98
N GLY A 310 7.56 7.99 -33.99
CA GLY A 310 6.23 7.76 -34.53
C GLY A 310 6.14 6.46 -35.33
N THR A 311 4.92 6.15 -35.76
CA THR A 311 4.62 5.05 -36.67
C THR A 311 4.11 5.60 -38.00
N SER A 312 4.17 4.79 -39.06
CA SER A 312 3.79 5.21 -40.42
C SER A 312 2.30 5.41 -40.65
N ASN A 313 1.44 5.01 -39.71
CA ASN A 313 0.04 4.72 -40.04
C ASN A 313 -0.92 5.88 -39.80
N HIS A 314 -0.56 6.94 -39.09
CA HIS A 314 -1.39 8.15 -39.00
C HIS A 314 -0.55 9.42 -38.82
N CYS A 315 -0.99 10.54 -39.40
CA CYS A 315 -0.36 11.84 -39.22
C CYS A 315 -0.37 12.35 -37.77
N ASP A 316 -1.07 11.65 -36.87
CA ASP A 316 -1.22 11.99 -35.45
C ASP A 316 -0.62 10.92 -34.51
N ASP A 317 0.01 9.86 -35.04
CA ASP A 317 0.64 8.78 -34.26
C ASP A 317 2.15 9.05 -34.03
N HIS A 318 2.45 10.22 -33.50
CA HIS A 318 3.83 10.60 -33.20
C HIS A 318 3.99 11.46 -31.95
N ILE A 319 5.11 11.29 -31.26
CA ILE A 319 5.61 12.15 -30.20
C ILE A 319 6.71 13.03 -30.79
N VAL A 320 6.52 14.34 -30.70
CA VAL A 320 7.51 15.36 -31.12
C VAL A 320 8.13 15.97 -29.88
N LEU A 321 9.45 15.85 -29.75
CA LEU A 321 10.26 16.59 -28.80
C LEU A 321 10.97 17.72 -29.54
N MET A 322 10.77 18.95 -29.09
CA MET A 322 11.47 20.13 -29.61
C MET A 322 12.57 20.59 -28.64
N PRO A 323 13.78 20.00 -28.67
CA PRO A 323 14.88 20.39 -27.78
C PRO A 323 15.16 21.89 -27.73
N GLY A 324 15.02 22.61 -28.85
CA GLY A 324 15.26 24.06 -28.91
C GLY A 324 14.17 24.94 -28.28
N LYS A 325 12.94 24.45 -28.11
CA LYS A 325 11.81 25.19 -27.51
C LYS A 325 11.33 24.58 -26.18
N GLY A 326 11.76 23.36 -25.87
CA GLY A 326 11.37 22.59 -24.68
C GLY A 326 9.90 22.15 -24.69
N ASN A 327 9.29 21.98 -25.87
CA ASN A 327 7.89 21.56 -26.02
C ASN A 327 7.80 20.07 -26.37
N VAL A 328 6.75 19.42 -25.88
CA VAL A 328 6.35 18.04 -26.19
C VAL A 328 4.99 18.08 -26.90
N GLY A 329 4.94 17.58 -28.13
CA GLY A 329 3.72 17.39 -28.91
C GLY A 329 3.35 15.90 -28.99
N ILE A 330 2.08 15.55 -28.77
CA ILE A 330 1.52 14.23 -29.07
C ILE A 330 0.43 14.42 -30.11
N GLY A 331 0.58 13.78 -31.28
CA GLY A 331 -0.33 13.96 -32.42
C GLY A 331 -0.30 15.34 -33.07
N THR A 332 0.73 16.14 -32.77
CA THR A 332 0.95 17.42 -33.44
C THR A 332 2.44 17.68 -33.64
N SER A 333 2.79 18.07 -34.87
CA SER A 333 4.14 18.49 -35.18
C SER A 333 4.43 19.92 -34.73
N ASN A 334 3.43 20.73 -34.37
CA ASN A 334 3.59 22.15 -34.01
C ASN A 334 3.04 22.47 -32.61
N PRO A 335 3.59 21.89 -31.53
CA PRO A 335 3.23 22.22 -30.17
C PRO A 335 3.44 23.71 -29.87
N THR A 336 2.34 24.43 -29.60
CA THR A 336 2.34 25.85 -29.18
C THR A 336 2.55 26.02 -27.67
N HIS A 337 2.48 24.92 -26.91
CA HIS A 337 2.64 24.88 -25.46
C HIS A 337 3.67 23.82 -25.06
N LYS A 338 4.14 23.87 -23.80
CA LYS A 338 5.13 22.92 -23.26
C LYS A 338 4.66 21.46 -23.36
N PHE A 339 3.36 21.24 -23.20
CA PHE A 339 2.69 19.96 -23.49
C PHE A 339 1.46 20.26 -24.35
N HIS A 340 1.42 19.75 -25.58
CA HIS A 340 0.29 19.91 -26.50
C HIS A 340 -0.10 18.53 -27.05
N VAL A 341 -1.33 18.10 -26.77
CA VAL A 341 -1.90 16.86 -27.34
C VAL A 341 -3.00 17.24 -28.32
N LEU A 342 -2.95 16.68 -29.53
CA LEU A 342 -3.95 16.84 -30.58
C LEU A 342 -4.44 15.44 -31.00
N GLY A 343 -5.76 15.24 -31.05
CA GLY A 343 -6.39 13.99 -31.45
C GLY A 343 -7.89 14.18 -31.73
N SER A 344 -8.52 13.22 -32.41
CA SER A 344 -9.93 13.29 -32.84
C SER A 344 -10.95 12.85 -31.78
N ASP A 345 -10.52 12.12 -30.74
CA ASP A 345 -11.35 11.62 -29.63
C ASP A 345 -10.79 12.09 -28.27
N ALA A 346 -10.85 11.26 -27.22
CA ALA A 346 -10.29 11.58 -25.91
C ALA A 346 -8.78 11.84 -26.01
N VAL A 347 -8.38 13.10 -25.82
CA VAL A 347 -6.99 13.56 -25.95
C VAL A 347 -6.09 13.23 -24.75
N GLY A 348 -6.62 12.59 -23.70
CA GLY A 348 -5.83 12.18 -22.54
C GLY A 348 -6.60 11.32 -21.53
N LEU A 349 -5.94 10.28 -21.02
CA LEU A 349 -6.43 9.43 -19.94
C LEU A 349 -5.42 9.48 -18.77
N PHE A 350 -5.83 10.05 -17.64
CA PHE A 350 -5.04 10.05 -16.40
C PHE A 350 -5.60 8.99 -15.44
N GLN A 351 -5.06 7.78 -15.52
CA GLN A 351 -5.50 6.65 -14.69
C GLN A 351 -4.46 6.29 -13.64
N SER A 352 -4.93 5.96 -12.44
CA SER A 352 -4.11 5.39 -11.38
C SER A 352 -4.47 3.92 -11.18
N CYS A 353 -3.50 3.07 -10.82
CA CYS A 353 -3.74 1.69 -10.40
C CYS A 353 -4.30 1.60 -8.97
N THR A 354 -4.39 2.72 -8.26
CA THR A 354 -5.00 2.86 -6.94
C THR A 354 -6.32 3.63 -7.04
N ASN A 355 -6.95 3.94 -5.91
CA ASN A 355 -8.22 4.65 -5.83
C ASN A 355 -8.10 6.18 -5.96
N LEU A 356 -6.94 6.70 -6.40
CA LEU A 356 -6.68 8.14 -6.52
C LEU A 356 -5.88 8.44 -7.80
N ALA A 357 -6.51 9.15 -8.73
CA ALA A 357 -5.84 9.77 -9.88
C ALA A 357 -5.85 11.29 -9.71
N VAL A 358 -4.71 11.96 -9.88
CA VAL A 358 -4.58 13.41 -9.65
C VAL A 358 -3.75 14.07 -10.75
N LEU A 359 -4.27 15.15 -11.32
CA LEU A 359 -3.50 16.15 -12.06
C LEU A 359 -3.23 17.34 -11.14
N LYS A 360 -1.97 17.55 -10.76
CA LYS A 360 -1.54 18.67 -9.90
C LYS A 360 -0.99 19.81 -10.75
N LEU A 361 -1.49 21.02 -10.51
CA LEU A 361 -1.07 22.24 -11.18
C LEU A 361 -0.52 23.22 -10.13
N SER A 362 0.73 23.62 -10.25
CA SER A 362 1.38 24.58 -9.34
C SER A 362 2.16 25.62 -10.11
N THR A 363 2.33 26.80 -9.51
CA THR A 363 3.19 27.87 -10.03
C THR A 363 4.57 27.81 -9.38
N ASN A 364 5.44 28.78 -9.70
CA ASN A 364 6.73 28.97 -9.02
C ASN A 364 6.60 29.34 -7.53
N GLU A 365 5.38 29.56 -7.02
CA GLU A 365 5.07 29.75 -5.61
C GLU A 365 5.09 28.43 -4.81
N GLY A 366 5.37 27.29 -5.47
CA GLY A 366 5.57 26.00 -4.85
C GLY A 366 4.31 25.14 -4.71
N LEU A 367 4.51 23.87 -4.34
CA LEU A 367 3.42 22.89 -4.23
C LEU A 367 2.40 23.21 -3.13
N ASN A 368 2.72 24.13 -2.22
CA ASN A 368 1.81 24.61 -1.19
C ASN A 368 0.77 25.61 -1.71
N ASN A 369 0.82 26.01 -2.98
CA ASN A 369 -0.16 26.90 -3.62
C ASN A 369 -0.83 26.23 -4.84
N ARG A 370 -0.82 24.90 -4.87
CA ARG A 370 -1.31 24.12 -6.02
C ARG A 370 -2.83 24.01 -6.06
N VAL A 371 -3.34 23.77 -7.27
CA VAL A 371 -4.70 23.30 -7.55
C VAL A 371 -4.61 21.86 -8.05
N GLU A 372 -5.51 21.01 -7.59
CA GLU A 372 -5.57 19.60 -7.99
C GLU A 372 -6.92 19.29 -8.66
N ILE A 373 -6.88 18.57 -9.79
CA ILE A 373 -8.04 17.90 -10.37
C ILE A 373 -7.87 16.41 -10.08
N ALA A 374 -8.79 15.82 -9.32
CA ALA A 374 -8.67 14.45 -8.86
C ALA A 374 -9.92 13.62 -9.12
N ASN A 375 -9.72 12.34 -9.45
CA ASN A 375 -10.72 11.30 -9.27
C ASN A 375 -10.44 10.62 -7.93
N LYS A 376 -11.37 10.79 -6.98
CA LYS A 376 -11.29 10.28 -5.60
C LYS A 376 -12.12 8.99 -5.46
N PRO A 377 -11.95 8.21 -4.37
CA PRO A 377 -12.72 7.00 -4.14
C PRO A 377 -14.23 7.20 -4.34
N GLY A 378 -14.88 6.24 -4.99
CA GLY A 378 -16.30 6.35 -5.35
C GLY A 378 -16.57 7.02 -6.70
N GLY A 379 -15.54 7.31 -7.50
CA GLY A 379 -15.69 7.88 -8.85
C GLY A 379 -16.08 9.36 -8.82
N ARG A 380 -15.54 10.11 -7.87
CA ARG A 380 -15.90 11.50 -7.60
C ARG A 380 -14.85 12.44 -8.22
N LEU A 381 -15.30 13.33 -9.09
CA LEU A 381 -14.48 14.46 -9.56
C LEU A 381 -14.32 15.43 -8.39
N SER A 382 -13.09 15.79 -8.06
CA SER A 382 -12.76 16.70 -6.96
C SER A 382 -11.78 17.77 -7.43
N PHE A 383 -12.07 19.01 -7.05
CA PHE A 383 -11.12 20.11 -7.08
C PHE A 383 -10.67 20.39 -5.66
N SER A 384 -9.36 20.31 -5.44
CA SER A 384 -8.73 20.55 -4.14
C SER A 384 -7.71 21.68 -4.26
N THR A 385 -7.51 22.40 -3.17
CA THR A 385 -6.40 23.36 -3.02
C THR A 385 -5.35 22.76 -2.10
N ALA A 386 -4.23 23.44 -1.91
CA ALA A 386 -3.23 23.01 -0.95
C ALA A 386 -3.71 23.05 0.51
N GLU A 387 -4.64 23.94 0.84
CA GLU A 387 -5.14 24.17 2.21
C GLU A 387 -6.48 23.48 2.50
N ALA A 388 -7.25 23.12 1.46
CA ALA A 388 -8.55 22.48 1.60
C ALA A 388 -8.73 21.35 0.57
N CYS A 389 -9.01 20.15 1.09
CA CYS A 389 -9.44 19.01 0.28
C CYS A 389 -10.90 19.17 -0.14
N ASP A 390 -11.23 18.76 -1.37
CA ASP A 390 -12.62 18.59 -1.83
C ASP A 390 -13.49 19.86 -1.79
N VAL A 391 -12.91 21.01 -2.12
CA VAL A 391 -13.59 22.32 -2.15
C VAL A 391 -14.82 22.29 -3.07
N PHE A 392 -14.69 21.70 -4.25
CA PHE A 392 -15.80 21.41 -5.15
C PHE A 392 -15.71 19.95 -5.56
N ASN A 393 -16.83 19.23 -5.50
CA ASN A 393 -16.85 17.86 -5.97
C ASN A 393 -18.16 17.47 -6.63
N VAL A 394 -18.06 16.56 -7.60
CA VAL A 394 -19.19 15.95 -8.30
C VAL A 394 -19.11 14.45 -8.07
N THR A 395 -20.08 13.90 -7.37
CA THR A 395 -20.15 12.46 -7.09
C THR A 395 -20.52 11.68 -8.36
N LYS A 396 -20.27 10.37 -8.39
CA LYS A 396 -20.74 9.49 -9.48
C LYS A 396 -22.27 9.51 -9.70
N HIS A 397 -23.03 10.02 -8.73
CA HIS A 397 -24.48 10.19 -8.79
C HIS A 397 -24.91 11.59 -9.25
N ALA A 398 -23.96 12.39 -9.76
CA ALA A 398 -24.16 13.75 -10.21
C ALA A 398 -24.71 14.70 -9.12
N ASN A 399 -24.29 14.52 -7.85
CA ASN A 399 -24.51 15.52 -6.81
C ASN A 399 -23.28 16.42 -6.70
N VAL A 400 -23.50 17.71 -6.54
CA VAL A 400 -22.46 18.73 -6.38
C VAL A 400 -22.31 19.07 -4.90
N GLY A 401 -21.15 18.79 -4.33
CA GLY A 401 -20.77 19.23 -2.99
C GLY A 401 -19.81 20.41 -3.07
N ILE A 402 -20.10 21.49 -2.36
CA ILE A 402 -19.16 22.60 -2.13
C ILE A 402 -18.78 22.59 -0.65
N GLY A 403 -17.54 22.25 -0.32
CA GLY A 403 -17.06 22.08 1.05
C GLY A 403 -17.58 20.83 1.79
N THR A 404 -18.34 19.96 1.13
CA THR A 404 -18.83 18.67 1.65
C THR A 404 -18.58 17.56 0.64
N THR A 405 -18.11 16.39 1.08
CA THR A 405 -17.80 15.24 0.22
C THR A 405 -18.96 14.27 0.05
N ASN A 406 -19.99 14.39 0.90
CA ASN A 406 -21.17 13.54 0.93
C ASN A 406 -22.44 14.41 0.85
N PRO A 407 -22.66 15.12 -0.27
CA PRO A 407 -23.87 15.93 -0.42
C PRO A 407 -25.13 15.05 -0.34
N GLY A 408 -25.96 15.28 0.67
CA GLY A 408 -27.27 14.66 0.89
C GLY A 408 -28.35 15.18 -0.06
N ALA A 409 -28.07 16.24 -0.82
CA ALA A 409 -28.92 16.79 -1.87
C ALA A 409 -28.16 16.95 -3.19
N LYS A 410 -28.85 17.37 -4.25
CA LYS A 410 -28.25 17.59 -5.59
C LYS A 410 -27.18 18.68 -5.58
N LEU A 411 -27.37 19.72 -4.78
CA LEU A 411 -26.38 20.72 -4.43
C LEU A 411 -26.37 20.87 -2.92
N GLU A 412 -25.24 20.63 -2.29
CA GLU A 412 -25.04 20.91 -0.87
C GLU A 412 -23.81 21.80 -0.71
N VAL A 413 -23.99 22.92 -0.02
CA VAL A 413 -22.93 23.85 0.30
C VAL A 413 -22.71 23.78 1.80
N ASN A 414 -21.57 23.22 2.22
CA ASN A 414 -21.11 23.30 3.59
C ASN A 414 -20.44 24.67 3.79
N GLY A 415 -21.27 25.70 3.93
CA GLY A 415 -20.89 27.10 3.94
C GLY A 415 -22.03 27.99 3.45
N ASN A 416 -21.72 29.25 3.12
CA ASN A 416 -22.72 30.21 2.64
C ASN A 416 -22.90 30.14 1.11
N LEU A 417 -24.15 30.10 0.63
CA LEU A 417 -24.51 30.27 -0.78
C LEU A 417 -24.86 31.73 -1.08
N LYS A 418 -24.12 32.39 -1.97
CA LYS A 418 -24.36 33.79 -2.39
C LYS A 418 -24.96 33.84 -3.80
N LEU A 419 -26.17 34.38 -3.97
CA LEU A 419 -26.86 34.56 -5.25
C LEU A 419 -26.68 36.01 -5.76
N GLN A 420 -26.32 36.22 -7.04
CA GLN A 420 -25.87 37.53 -7.57
C GLN A 420 -26.99 38.52 -7.96
N GLN A 421 -28.21 38.06 -8.29
CA GLN A 421 -29.38 38.92 -8.53
C GLN A 421 -30.59 38.38 -7.75
N GLY A 422 -31.30 39.27 -7.06
CA GLY A 422 -32.20 38.94 -5.95
C GLY A 422 -31.47 39.02 -4.61
N VAL A 423 -32.21 39.22 -3.52
CA VAL A 423 -31.56 39.33 -2.20
C VAL A 423 -31.13 37.93 -1.76
N ALA A 424 -29.83 37.76 -1.45
CA ALA A 424 -29.33 36.49 -0.94
C ALA A 424 -30.16 36.08 0.28
N VAL A 425 -30.89 34.96 0.14
CA VAL A 425 -31.56 34.29 1.25
C VAL A 425 -30.45 33.80 2.16
N ASN A 426 -30.30 34.47 3.29
CA ASN A 426 -29.20 34.21 4.22
C ASN A 426 -29.66 33.43 5.45
N GLU A 427 -30.97 33.20 5.61
CA GLU A 427 -31.51 32.53 6.79
C GLU A 427 -32.89 31.88 6.53
N PHE A 428 -33.13 30.72 7.16
CA PHE A 428 -34.48 30.24 7.45
C PHE A 428 -34.84 30.64 8.90
N SER A 429 -35.65 31.68 9.08
CA SER A 429 -35.88 32.29 10.39
C SER A 429 -36.74 31.40 11.29
N CYS A 430 -36.28 31.15 12.52
CA CYS A 430 -37.09 30.51 13.55
C CYS A 430 -37.84 31.51 14.45
N ASP A 431 -37.84 32.80 14.09
CA ASP A 431 -38.45 33.88 14.86
C ASP A 431 -39.96 33.72 15.01
N GLY A 432 -40.36 33.25 16.19
CA GLY A 432 -41.75 33.06 16.57
C GLY A 432 -42.53 34.35 16.80
N THR A 433 -41.95 35.53 16.57
CA THR A 433 -42.63 36.82 16.73
C THR A 433 -42.94 37.49 15.39
N LEU A 434 -42.25 37.08 14.31
CA LEU A 434 -42.31 37.68 12.98
C LEU A 434 -42.21 39.23 13.02
N GLU A 435 -41.46 39.79 13.98
CA GLU A 435 -41.37 41.24 14.19
C GLU A 435 -40.52 41.94 13.11
N GLY A 436 -39.53 41.23 12.55
CA GLY A 436 -38.69 41.74 11.48
C GLY A 436 -39.33 41.64 10.09
N ASN A 437 -39.17 42.68 9.26
CA ASN A 437 -39.60 42.67 7.85
C ASN A 437 -38.38 42.55 6.92
N SER A 438 -38.06 41.31 6.52
CA SER A 438 -36.84 40.98 5.78
C SER A 438 -37.14 40.29 4.46
N ASP A 439 -36.55 40.79 3.37
CA ASP A 439 -36.56 40.14 2.04
C ASP A 439 -35.53 38.99 1.92
N ARG A 440 -34.86 38.66 3.02
CA ARG A 440 -33.68 37.77 3.04
C ARG A 440 -33.84 36.54 3.93
N ALA A 441 -34.89 36.52 4.75
CA ALA A 441 -35.13 35.46 5.71
C ALA A 441 -36.45 34.75 5.38
N ILE A 442 -36.42 33.42 5.30
CA ILE A 442 -37.62 32.60 5.08
C ILE A 442 -38.07 32.01 6.43
N PRO A 443 -39.21 32.41 7.02
CA PRO A 443 -39.61 31.86 8.31
C PRO A 443 -39.92 30.35 8.23
N THR A 444 -39.48 29.62 9.24
CA THR A 444 -39.78 28.20 9.43
C THR A 444 -41.23 28.02 9.87
N GLU A 445 -41.81 26.84 9.60
CA GLU A 445 -43.18 26.52 10.03
C GLU A 445 -43.40 26.69 11.55
N LYS A 446 -42.40 26.31 12.36
CA LYS A 446 -42.44 26.46 13.82
C LYS A 446 -42.46 27.92 14.28
N ALA A 447 -41.75 28.80 13.56
CA ALA A 447 -41.75 30.24 13.82
C ALA A 447 -43.16 30.80 13.61
N ILE A 448 -43.76 30.50 12.46
CA ILE A 448 -45.12 30.90 12.14
C ILE A 448 -46.11 30.37 13.20
N LYS A 449 -45.99 29.11 13.61
CA LYS A 449 -46.86 28.54 14.65
C LYS A 449 -46.71 29.22 16.01
N THR A 450 -45.48 29.53 16.42
CA THR A 450 -45.22 30.20 17.71
C THR A 450 -45.79 31.62 17.72
N TYR A 451 -45.75 32.32 16.59
CA TYR A 451 -46.35 33.64 16.42
C TYR A 451 -47.87 33.58 16.59
N VAL A 452 -48.49 32.61 15.92
CA VAL A 452 -49.93 32.38 16.05
C VAL A 452 -50.28 32.04 17.51
N ASP A 453 -49.58 31.11 18.14
CA ASP A 453 -49.86 30.67 19.52
C ASP A 453 -49.70 31.82 20.54
N THR A 454 -48.71 32.71 20.38
CA THR A 454 -48.53 33.87 21.27
C THR A 454 -49.57 34.97 21.06
N LYS A 455 -50.08 35.15 19.82
CA LYS A 455 -51.25 35.99 19.54
C LYS A 455 -52.58 35.42 20.08
N THR A 456 -52.62 34.13 20.47
CA THR A 456 -53.81 33.49 21.11
C THR A 456 -53.86 33.55 22.64
N ARG A 457 -53.01 34.34 23.30
CA ARG A 457 -53.19 34.69 24.73
C ARG A 457 -54.46 35.56 24.90
N PHE A 458 -55.32 35.24 25.87
CA PHE A 458 -56.48 36.06 26.27
C PHE A 458 -56.03 37.33 27.01
N SER A 459 -55.46 38.25 26.26
CA SER A 459 -55.23 39.64 26.66
C SER A 459 -55.99 40.54 25.68
N GLY A 460 -57.30 40.35 25.60
CA GLY A 460 -58.19 41.11 24.72
C GLY A 460 -59.35 41.69 25.51
N SER A 461 -59.67 42.95 25.26
CA SER A 461 -60.74 43.75 25.89
C SER A 461 -62.17 43.31 25.53
N ALA A 462 -62.37 42.06 25.11
CA ALA A 462 -63.68 41.48 24.81
C ALA A 462 -64.04 40.49 25.91
N SER A 463 -65.21 40.65 26.51
CA SER A 463 -65.73 39.80 27.58
C SER A 463 -65.78 38.34 27.12
N GLN A 464 -64.98 37.49 27.76
CA GLN A 464 -65.00 36.05 27.58
C GLN A 464 -65.26 35.35 28.91
N GLU A 465 -66.19 34.41 28.91
CA GLU A 465 -66.58 33.65 30.10
C GLU A 465 -65.54 32.56 30.39
N LEU A 466 -64.82 32.70 31.51
CA LEU A 466 -63.82 31.72 31.93
C LEU A 466 -64.49 30.60 32.74
N SER A 467 -64.96 29.54 32.07
CA SER A 467 -65.53 28.36 32.72
C SER A 467 -64.45 27.36 33.12
N VAL A 468 -63.92 27.48 34.34
CA VAL A 468 -62.95 26.53 34.91
C VAL A 468 -63.48 25.90 36.20
N LYS A 469 -63.28 24.59 36.36
CA LYS A 469 -63.86 23.79 37.46
C LYS A 469 -63.27 24.15 38.83
N ASN A 470 -61.98 24.46 38.85
CA ASN A 470 -61.24 24.97 40.02
C ASN A 470 -60.37 26.13 39.53
N LEU A 471 -60.55 27.30 40.13
CA LEU A 471 -59.73 28.48 39.85
C LEU A 471 -58.87 28.80 41.07
N THR A 472 -57.58 28.49 41.00
CA THR A 472 -56.61 28.86 42.05
C THR A 472 -55.99 30.21 41.69
N VAL A 473 -56.30 31.25 42.47
CA VAL A 473 -55.75 32.60 42.27
C VAL A 473 -54.95 32.99 43.50
N THR A 474 -53.67 33.31 43.33
CA THR A 474 -52.74 33.70 44.40
C THR A 474 -52.83 35.20 44.75
N GLY A 475 -53.80 35.91 44.17
CA GLY A 475 -54.08 37.34 44.35
C GLY A 475 -55.56 37.65 44.21
N ALA A 476 -55.92 38.93 44.17
CA ALA A 476 -57.30 39.36 43.97
C ALA A 476 -57.82 38.96 42.59
N ILE A 477 -59.05 38.50 42.51
CA ILE A 477 -59.78 38.38 41.24
C ILE A 477 -60.41 39.73 40.97
N GLN A 478 -59.96 40.40 39.91
CA GLN A 478 -60.60 41.63 39.45
C GLN A 478 -61.82 41.28 38.59
N LEU A 479 -63.00 41.69 39.06
CA LEU A 479 -64.24 41.59 38.31
C LEU A 479 -64.51 42.98 37.72
N SER A 480 -63.96 43.26 36.53
CA SER A 480 -63.98 44.61 35.98
C SER A 480 -65.35 44.96 35.37
N CYS A 481 -66.10 45.84 36.02
CA CYS A 481 -67.12 46.67 35.38
C CYS A 481 -67.02 48.12 35.88
N GLY A 482 -66.14 48.93 35.26
CA GLY A 482 -66.16 50.39 35.38
C GLY A 482 -65.64 51.00 36.69
N ASP A 483 -65.97 50.42 37.84
CA ASP A 483 -65.46 50.74 39.17
C ASP A 483 -65.03 49.42 39.83
N ALA A 484 -63.84 49.35 40.43
CA ALA A 484 -63.23 48.07 40.76
C ALA A 484 -63.96 47.36 41.91
N ALA A 485 -64.86 46.44 41.56
CA ALA A 485 -65.38 45.43 42.48
C ALA A 485 -64.34 44.31 42.64
N TRP A 486 -64.18 43.81 43.87
CA TRP A 486 -63.17 42.81 44.17
C TRP A 486 -63.67 41.81 45.22
N ILE A 487 -63.17 40.59 45.08
CA ILE A 487 -63.23 39.56 46.11
C ILE A 487 -61.80 39.30 46.53
N ARG A 488 -61.49 39.51 47.81
CA ARG A 488 -60.15 39.31 48.33
C ARG A 488 -60.19 38.47 49.61
N TYR A 489 -59.25 37.53 49.68
CA TYR A 489 -58.96 36.77 50.87
C TYR A 489 -57.54 37.10 51.32
N TYR A 490 -57.40 37.69 52.51
CA TYR A 490 -56.10 38.15 52.99
C TYR A 490 -56.00 38.06 54.52
N ARG A 491 -54.77 38.06 55.04
CA ARG A 491 -54.48 38.10 56.49
C ARG A 491 -54.39 39.56 56.93
N ARG A 492 -55.08 39.94 58.01
CA ARG A 492 -55.12 41.32 58.53
C ARG A 492 -54.32 41.40 59.83
N GLY A 493 -53.28 42.25 59.86
CA GLY A 493 -52.43 42.47 61.04
C GLY A 493 -51.48 41.32 61.39
N CYS A 494 -50.88 41.42 62.58
CA CYS A 494 -49.84 40.51 63.08
C CYS A 494 -50.38 39.25 63.79
N GLU A 495 -51.71 39.10 63.92
CA GLU A 495 -52.31 37.94 64.59
C GLU A 495 -52.39 36.71 63.64
N PRO A 496 -52.00 35.50 64.09
CA PRO A 496 -51.91 34.33 63.22
C PRO A 496 -53.23 33.87 62.57
N GLU A 497 -54.38 34.20 63.16
CA GLU A 497 -55.69 33.63 62.81
C GLU A 497 -56.69 34.62 62.19
N ALA A 498 -56.37 35.91 62.11
CA ALA A 498 -57.26 36.92 61.53
C ALA A 498 -57.17 36.95 59.99
N ARG A 499 -57.82 35.98 59.33
CA ARG A 499 -58.08 36.04 57.89
C ARG A 499 -59.44 36.71 57.65
N THR A 500 -59.52 37.57 56.65
CA THR A 500 -60.75 38.26 56.27
C THR A 500 -61.09 37.88 54.85
N LEU A 501 -62.34 37.48 54.62
CA LEU A 501 -62.95 37.44 53.30
C LEU A 501 -63.77 38.71 53.16
N GLU A 502 -63.42 39.51 52.17
CA GLU A 502 -64.05 40.80 51.95
C GLU A 502 -64.54 40.89 50.51
N ILE A 503 -65.77 41.38 50.38
CA ILE A 503 -66.44 41.62 49.10
C ILE A 503 -66.81 43.09 49.11
N GLY A 504 -66.21 43.85 48.20
CA GLY A 504 -66.34 45.31 48.21
C GLY A 504 -66.17 45.92 46.84
N THR A 505 -66.54 47.19 46.76
CA THR A 505 -66.28 48.05 45.60
C THR A 505 -65.26 49.12 45.99
N SER A 506 -64.47 49.61 45.04
CA SER A 506 -63.30 50.46 45.32
C SER A 506 -63.61 51.86 45.83
N ASN A 507 -64.87 52.29 45.86
CA ASN A 507 -65.18 53.72 45.89
C ASN A 507 -65.65 54.28 47.24
N HIS A 508 -65.96 53.46 48.25
CA HIS A 508 -66.26 53.95 49.61
C HIS A 508 -65.83 52.97 50.70
N CYS A 509 -65.24 53.49 51.78
CA CYS A 509 -64.74 52.70 52.93
C CYS A 509 -65.83 51.99 53.75
N HIS A 510 -67.10 52.08 53.35
CA HIS A 510 -68.25 51.45 54.00
C HIS A 510 -69.18 50.71 52.99
N ASP A 511 -68.75 50.52 51.75
CA ASP A 511 -69.51 49.77 50.72
C ASP A 511 -68.93 48.36 50.53
N HIS A 512 -68.80 47.66 51.65
CA HIS A 512 -68.27 46.31 51.69
C HIS A 512 -68.96 45.48 52.77
N ILE A 513 -68.95 44.17 52.54
CA ILE A 513 -69.31 43.17 53.53
C ILE A 513 -68.01 42.48 53.94
N ALA A 514 -67.68 42.57 55.22
CA ALA A 514 -66.55 41.87 55.81
C ALA A 514 -67.05 40.65 56.57
N LEU A 515 -66.56 39.48 56.16
CA LEU A 515 -66.72 38.23 56.90
C LEU A 515 -65.39 37.88 57.55
N MET A 516 -65.37 37.82 58.88
CA MET A 516 -64.20 37.37 59.65
C MET A 516 -64.39 35.90 60.05
N PRO A 517 -63.90 34.93 59.27
CA PRO A 517 -64.19 33.52 59.51
C PRO A 517 -63.55 33.02 60.81
N GLY A 518 -62.47 33.66 61.27
CA GLY A 518 -61.80 33.32 62.53
C GLY A 518 -62.52 33.80 63.80
N LYS A 519 -63.41 34.80 63.71
CA LYS A 519 -64.18 35.33 64.87
C LYS A 519 -65.70 35.11 64.73
N GLY A 520 -66.18 34.76 63.54
CA GLY A 520 -67.59 34.51 63.24
C GLY A 520 -68.47 35.75 63.35
N ASN A 521 -67.95 36.92 62.98
CA ASN A 521 -68.67 38.20 62.98
C ASN A 521 -68.93 38.65 61.53
N VAL A 522 -70.04 39.36 61.32
CA VAL A 522 -70.42 39.98 60.04
C VAL A 522 -70.47 41.50 60.23
N GLY A 523 -69.63 42.22 59.49
CA GLY A 523 -69.67 43.67 59.41
C GLY A 523 -70.34 44.12 58.11
N ILE A 524 -71.36 44.98 58.22
CA ILE A 524 -71.97 45.66 57.07
C ILE A 524 -71.60 47.14 57.16
N GLY A 525 -70.78 47.61 56.22
CA GLY A 525 -70.20 48.96 56.22
C GLY A 525 -69.10 49.19 57.26
N THR A 526 -68.57 48.12 57.87
CA THR A 526 -67.40 48.14 58.73
C THR A 526 -66.55 46.91 58.47
N ASP A 527 -65.23 47.10 58.44
CA ASP A 527 -64.26 46.01 58.36
C ASP A 527 -63.79 45.50 59.74
N SER A 528 -64.35 46.06 60.83
CA SER A 528 -63.96 45.78 62.21
C SER A 528 -65.19 45.63 63.12
N PRO A 529 -66.07 44.64 62.87
CA PRO A 529 -67.29 44.47 63.64
C PRO A 529 -67.01 44.10 65.11
N GLU A 530 -67.48 44.94 66.04
CA GLU A 530 -67.28 44.74 67.49
C GLU A 530 -68.32 43.79 68.10
N ALA A 531 -69.40 43.50 67.38
CA ALA A 531 -70.44 42.54 67.74
C ALA A 531 -70.66 41.50 66.64
N LYS A 532 -71.50 40.49 66.91
CA LYS A 532 -71.81 39.41 65.96
C LYS A 532 -72.42 39.93 64.65
N LEU A 533 -73.28 40.93 64.76
CA LEU A 533 -73.76 41.76 63.67
C LEU A 533 -73.50 43.22 64.03
N ASP A 534 -72.65 43.88 63.26
CA ASP A 534 -72.35 45.30 63.40
C ASP A 534 -72.66 46.00 62.09
N VAL A 535 -73.57 46.96 62.15
CA VAL A 535 -74.07 47.71 60.99
C VAL A 535 -73.78 49.17 61.20
N LEU A 536 -72.79 49.68 60.47
CA LEU A 536 -72.46 51.09 60.48
C LEU A 536 -73.34 51.81 59.41
N GLY A 537 -74.61 52.06 59.75
CA GLY A 537 -75.59 52.68 58.83
C GLY A 537 -77.05 52.68 59.34
N LYS A 538 -77.97 53.26 58.55
CA LYS A 538 -79.42 53.30 58.89
C LYS A 538 -80.09 51.94 58.68
N ILE A 539 -80.87 51.50 59.66
CA ILE A 539 -81.68 50.26 59.61
C ILE A 539 -83.15 50.63 59.39
N LYS A 540 -83.85 49.94 58.48
CA LYS A 540 -85.29 50.13 58.23
C LYS A 540 -86.06 48.88 58.66
N GLY A 541 -86.73 48.92 59.83
CA GLY A 541 -87.62 47.87 60.33
C GLY A 541 -89.10 48.24 60.15
N GLY A 542 -89.99 47.30 59.81
CA GLY A 542 -91.39 47.58 59.48
C GLY A 542 -92.41 47.13 60.55
N GLY A 543 -93.28 48.04 61.01
CA GLY A 543 -94.48 47.72 61.80
C GLY A 543 -95.21 48.91 62.48
N VAL A 544 -96.31 49.38 61.85
CA VAL A 544 -97.59 50.06 62.29
C VAL A 544 -97.67 51.06 63.47
N LEU A 545 -96.74 51.13 64.42
CA LEU A 545 -96.84 52.09 65.53
C LEU A 545 -96.33 53.48 65.12
N ALA A 546 -97.17 54.51 65.20
CA ALA A 546 -96.85 55.88 64.79
C ALA A 546 -96.10 56.69 65.86
N GLY A 547 -96.48 56.51 67.14
CA GLY A 547 -95.87 57.19 68.29
C GLY A 547 -96.72 57.10 69.57
N ILE A 548 -96.09 57.33 70.74
CA ILE A 548 -96.70 57.38 72.08
C ILE A 548 -96.19 58.63 72.82
N TRP A 549 -97.10 59.43 73.40
CA TRP A 549 -96.79 60.64 74.17
C TRP A 549 -97.59 60.72 75.48
N ALA A 550 -97.03 61.26 76.55
CA ALA A 550 -97.70 61.34 77.86
C ALA A 550 -97.28 62.58 78.68
N ALA A 551 -98.15 63.02 79.59
CA ALA A 551 -97.89 64.00 80.64
C ALA A 551 -98.30 63.42 82.01
N GLN A 552 -97.40 63.51 83.00
CA GLN A 552 -97.66 63.04 84.37
C GLN A 552 -97.24 64.11 85.39
N PRO A 553 -98.09 65.12 85.67
CA PRO A 553 -97.74 66.20 86.57
C PRO A 553 -97.85 65.81 88.04
N ASP A 554 -96.89 66.27 88.83
CA ASP A 554 -96.76 66.06 90.27
C ASP A 554 -97.00 67.35 91.08
N THR A 555 -97.48 68.42 90.46
CA THR A 555 -97.78 69.68 91.13
C THR A 555 -99.10 69.63 91.92
N ASP A 556 -99.23 70.40 92.99
CA ASP A 556 -100.49 70.55 93.72
C ASP A 556 -101.41 71.53 93.00
N VAL A 557 -102.67 71.13 92.77
CA VAL A 557 -103.66 71.99 92.11
C VAL A 557 -104.96 72.05 92.90
N SER A 558 -105.67 73.18 92.84
CA SER A 558 -106.98 73.34 93.48
C SER A 558 -107.93 74.16 92.64
N ILE A 559 -109.24 73.95 92.83
CA ILE A 559 -110.28 74.70 92.15
C ILE A 559 -111.35 75.18 93.14
N THR A 560 -111.68 76.47 93.04
CA THR A 560 -112.78 77.12 93.75
C THR A 560 -113.90 77.56 92.79
N SER A 561 -113.56 77.72 91.51
CA SER A 561 -114.40 78.24 90.43
C SER A 561 -115.52 77.28 90.01
N THR A 562 -116.67 77.85 89.67
CA THR A 562 -117.83 77.09 89.18
C THR A 562 -117.86 76.90 87.65
N GLY A 563 -116.96 77.60 86.93
CA GLY A 563 -116.71 77.42 85.51
C GLY A 563 -115.73 76.28 85.21
N TRP A 564 -115.66 75.85 83.94
CA TRP A 564 -114.63 74.91 83.50
C TRP A 564 -113.26 75.59 83.42
N GLU A 565 -112.29 75.07 84.16
CA GLU A 565 -110.91 75.54 84.18
C GLU A 565 -109.95 74.42 83.83
N TYR A 566 -108.80 74.75 83.24
CA TYR A 566 -107.76 73.75 82.94
C TYR A 566 -107.10 73.30 84.23
N VAL A 567 -106.86 71.99 84.32
CA VAL A 567 -106.01 71.42 85.35
C VAL A 567 -104.57 71.73 84.95
N SER A 568 -103.84 72.49 85.77
CA SER A 568 -102.47 72.91 85.43
C SER A 568 -101.57 71.72 85.10
N ASP A 569 -100.67 71.93 84.14
CA ASP A 569 -99.63 71.00 83.66
C ASP A 569 -100.12 69.70 83.00
N THR A 570 -101.44 69.48 82.91
CA THR A 570 -102.02 68.31 82.24
C THR A 570 -102.29 68.61 80.75
N SER A 571 -101.22 68.75 79.96
CA SER A 571 -101.27 69.04 78.52
C SER A 571 -100.26 68.19 77.74
N VAL A 572 -100.70 67.55 76.65
CA VAL A 572 -99.83 66.83 75.71
C VAL A 572 -99.98 67.43 74.32
N THR A 573 -98.86 67.88 73.73
CA THR A 573 -98.81 68.39 72.35
C THR A 573 -98.02 67.41 71.48
N PHE A 574 -98.56 67.02 70.34
CA PHE A 574 -97.93 66.07 69.40
C PHE A 574 -98.24 66.46 67.95
N THR A 575 -97.48 65.93 67.00
CA THR A 575 -97.68 66.17 65.57
C THR A 575 -97.93 64.85 64.86
N LEU A 576 -98.94 64.81 64.00
CA LEU A 576 -99.24 63.67 63.14
C LEU A 576 -98.82 63.99 61.70
N ASP A 577 -98.06 63.12 61.05
CA ASP A 577 -97.63 63.29 59.65
C ASP A 577 -98.75 62.95 58.64
N ARG A 578 -99.67 62.08 59.05
CA ARG A 578 -100.87 61.64 58.35
C ARG A 578 -102.02 61.49 59.35
N LYS A 579 -103.25 61.50 58.84
CA LYS A 579 -104.45 61.20 59.63
C LYS A 579 -104.26 59.91 60.44
N ALA A 580 -104.51 59.98 61.75
CA ALA A 580 -104.36 58.86 62.68
C ALA A 580 -105.55 58.76 63.62
N ILE A 581 -105.79 57.56 64.15
CA ILE A 581 -106.70 57.37 65.28
C ILE A 581 -105.88 57.55 66.55
N ILE A 582 -106.34 58.42 67.44
CA ILE A 582 -105.72 58.62 68.75
C ILE A 582 -106.61 58.07 69.83
N PHE A 583 -105.96 57.41 70.77
CA PHE A 583 -106.52 56.98 72.04
C PHE A 583 -105.95 57.88 73.14
N CYS A 584 -106.82 58.62 73.82
CA CYS A 584 -106.50 59.51 74.91
C CYS A 584 -107.11 58.98 76.21
N THR A 585 -106.36 59.01 77.31
CA THR A 585 -106.87 58.62 78.63
C THR A 585 -106.27 59.49 79.73
N TYR A 586 -107.05 59.80 80.76
CA TYR A 586 -106.58 60.52 81.93
C TYR A 586 -107.03 59.91 83.25
N SER A 587 -106.26 60.21 84.29
CA SER A 587 -106.57 59.91 85.69
C SER A 587 -106.21 61.08 86.58
N ILE A 588 -107.11 61.48 87.49
CA ILE A 588 -106.86 62.51 88.49
C ILE A 588 -107.53 62.16 89.83
N ASN A 589 -106.78 62.26 90.92
CA ASN A 589 -107.33 62.14 92.28
C ASN A 589 -107.79 63.51 92.80
N VAL A 590 -108.98 63.61 93.36
CA VAL A 590 -109.56 64.86 93.87
C VAL A 590 -110.13 64.70 95.28
N GLN A 591 -110.01 65.74 96.10
CA GLN A 591 -110.47 65.80 97.48
C GLN A 591 -111.25 67.10 97.75
N PRO A 592 -112.40 67.06 98.44
CA PRO A 592 -113.09 68.27 98.87
C PRO A 592 -112.46 68.86 100.13
N ASN A 593 -112.27 70.18 100.18
CA ASN A 593 -111.76 70.90 101.35
C ASN A 593 -112.83 71.91 101.80
N GLY A 594 -113.64 71.51 102.79
CA GLY A 594 -114.75 72.30 103.34
C GLY A 594 -115.98 71.46 103.73
N ASN A 595 -117.08 72.12 104.11
CA ASN A 595 -118.29 71.44 104.56
C ASN A 595 -119.05 70.80 103.38
N CYS A 596 -119.09 69.47 103.35
CA CYS A 596 -119.63 68.70 102.23
C CYS A 596 -121.15 68.49 102.27
N LYS A 597 -121.90 69.07 103.22
CA LYS A 597 -123.37 68.93 103.26
C LYS A 597 -124.04 69.75 102.14
N GLY A 598 -125.05 69.18 101.48
CA GLY A 598 -125.78 69.82 100.36
C GLY A 598 -125.23 69.46 98.97
N ARG A 599 -125.76 70.09 97.90
CA ARG A 599 -125.37 69.77 96.51
C ARG A 599 -124.00 70.37 96.18
N ASN A 600 -122.94 69.56 96.32
CA ASN A 600 -121.57 69.93 95.94
C ASN A 600 -120.97 68.85 95.03
N LEU A 601 -120.34 69.22 93.91
CA LEU A 601 -119.80 68.26 92.94
C LEU A 601 -118.54 68.79 92.28
N VAL A 602 -117.61 67.90 91.93
CA VAL A 602 -116.50 68.18 91.03
C VAL A 602 -116.64 67.33 89.78
N ALA A 603 -116.40 67.92 88.61
CA ALA A 603 -116.41 67.21 87.33
C ALA A 603 -115.15 67.50 86.54
N THR A 604 -114.69 66.53 85.75
CA THR A 604 -113.56 66.60 84.84
C THR A 604 -114.00 66.36 83.40
N ARG A 605 -113.21 66.81 82.41
CA ARG A 605 -113.34 66.44 80.98
C ARG A 605 -112.04 66.74 80.24
N LEU A 606 -111.73 65.98 79.19
CA LEU A 606 -110.69 66.34 78.23
C LEU A 606 -111.14 67.47 77.32
N VAL A 607 -110.15 68.21 76.85
CA VAL A 607 -110.25 69.24 75.81
C VAL A 607 -109.25 68.87 74.73
N VAL A 608 -109.73 68.65 73.51
CA VAL A 608 -108.87 68.39 72.36
C VAL A 608 -108.93 69.61 71.45
N ASP A 609 -107.79 70.21 71.16
CA ASP A 609 -107.65 71.41 70.32
C ASP A 609 -108.62 72.55 70.71
N GLY A 610 -108.74 72.80 72.01
CA GLY A 610 -109.61 73.85 72.57
C GLY A 610 -111.09 73.49 72.70
N ASN A 611 -111.54 72.38 72.11
CA ASN A 611 -112.92 71.92 72.23
C ASN A 611 -113.09 71.00 73.45
N GLY A 612 -113.90 71.41 74.41
CA GLY A 612 -114.21 70.57 75.57
C GLY A 612 -115.09 69.39 75.18
N CYS A 613 -114.68 68.17 75.52
CA CYS A 613 -115.34 66.92 75.15
C CYS A 613 -116.04 66.29 76.37
N PRO A 614 -117.34 66.59 76.62
CA PRO A 614 -118.05 66.07 77.80
C PRO A 614 -118.13 64.54 77.84
N GLN A 615 -117.99 63.85 76.69
CA GLN A 615 -118.01 62.39 76.60
C GLN A 615 -116.87 61.72 77.37
N SER A 616 -115.75 62.43 77.54
CA SER A 616 -114.63 61.98 78.38
C SER A 616 -114.80 62.33 79.86
N GLY A 617 -115.95 62.91 80.22
CA GLY A 617 -116.15 63.52 81.52
C GLY A 617 -116.41 62.51 82.64
N SER A 618 -115.96 62.85 83.84
CA SER A 618 -116.18 62.09 85.07
C SER A 618 -116.57 63.06 86.19
N HIS A 619 -117.38 62.64 87.17
CA HIS A 619 -117.80 63.53 88.25
C HIS A 619 -117.99 62.80 89.57
N PHE A 620 -117.91 63.55 90.67
CA PHE A 620 -118.13 63.03 92.02
C PHE A 620 -118.83 64.05 92.92
N GLN A 621 -119.75 63.59 93.76
CA GLN A 621 -120.49 64.38 94.75
C GLN A 621 -120.42 63.72 96.15
N PRO A 622 -119.87 64.39 97.17
CA PRO A 622 -119.82 63.88 98.54
C PRO A 622 -121.17 64.05 99.25
N HIS A 623 -121.55 63.08 100.09
CA HIS A 623 -122.84 63.05 100.81
C HIS A 623 -122.71 63.11 102.35
N SER A 624 -121.49 63.26 102.89
CA SER A 624 -121.20 63.32 104.34
C SER A 624 -119.94 64.17 104.61
N PRO A 625 -119.61 64.56 105.84
CA PRO A 625 -118.46 65.43 106.12
C PRO A 625 -117.07 64.76 105.99
N ASN A 626 -116.99 63.42 105.97
CA ASN A 626 -115.72 62.67 106.01
C ASN A 626 -115.53 61.78 104.76
N HIS A 627 -115.31 62.38 103.57
CA HIS A 627 -115.03 61.60 102.34
C HIS A 627 -113.52 61.42 102.07
N PRO A 628 -113.08 60.23 101.65
CA PRO A 628 -111.71 59.97 101.19
C PRO A 628 -111.45 60.55 99.77
N ASN A 629 -110.18 60.59 99.36
CA ASN A 629 -109.75 60.94 97.99
C ASN A 629 -110.46 60.08 96.94
N VAL A 630 -110.94 60.69 95.85
CA VAL A 630 -111.61 59.98 94.75
C VAL A 630 -110.85 60.14 93.46
N ASN A 631 -110.66 59.04 92.74
CA ASN A 631 -110.04 59.03 91.42
C ASN A 631 -111.10 59.22 90.32
N LEU A 632 -110.97 60.30 89.55
CA LEU A 632 -111.75 60.55 88.36
C LEU A 632 -110.94 60.16 87.13
N ASN A 633 -111.46 59.21 86.35
CA ASN A 633 -110.87 58.76 85.08
C ASN A 633 -111.82 59.03 83.93
N GLY A 634 -111.24 59.27 82.75
CA GLY A 634 -111.98 59.29 81.50
C GLY A 634 -111.08 58.95 80.32
N ASN A 635 -111.67 58.41 79.27
CA ASN A 635 -111.01 58.12 78.02
C ASN A 635 -111.75 58.77 76.85
N LEU A 636 -111.03 58.90 75.73
CA LEU A 636 -111.56 59.46 74.50
C LEU A 636 -110.82 58.84 73.32
N VAL A 637 -111.57 58.30 72.36
CA VAL A 637 -111.03 57.84 71.08
C VAL A 637 -111.61 58.71 69.99
N LEU A 638 -110.75 59.29 69.18
CA LEU A 638 -111.17 60.10 68.04
C LEU A 638 -110.12 60.07 66.93
N PRO A 639 -110.54 60.26 65.68
CA PRO A 639 -109.62 60.55 64.60
C PRO A 639 -109.19 62.03 64.66
N LEU A 640 -107.90 62.29 64.42
CA LEU A 640 -107.37 63.63 64.15
C LEU A 640 -106.64 63.61 62.80
N GLN A 641 -106.60 64.77 62.16
CA GLN A 641 -105.97 64.92 60.85
C GLN A 641 -104.44 65.02 60.99
N THR A 642 -103.73 65.14 59.87
CA THR A 642 -102.34 65.60 59.87
C THR A 642 -102.26 66.97 60.52
N GLY A 643 -101.24 67.21 61.35
CA GLY A 643 -101.00 68.50 61.97
C GLY A 643 -100.58 68.41 63.43
N GLN A 644 -100.39 69.57 64.05
CA GLN A 644 -100.10 69.69 65.47
C GLN A 644 -101.41 69.68 66.26
N HIS A 645 -101.49 68.81 67.26
CA HIS A 645 -102.66 68.62 68.11
C HIS A 645 -102.29 68.76 69.58
N THR A 646 -103.23 69.19 70.41
CA THR A 646 -103.06 69.33 71.85
C THR A 646 -104.25 68.77 72.62
N VAL A 647 -103.96 67.91 73.60
CA VAL A 647 -104.96 67.37 74.52
C VAL A 647 -104.69 67.90 75.92
N LYS A 648 -105.71 68.44 76.58
CA LYS A 648 -105.64 69.01 77.94
C LYS A 648 -106.77 68.48 78.83
N LEU A 649 -106.61 68.54 80.14
CA LEU A 649 -107.67 68.21 81.10
C LEU A 649 -108.29 69.47 81.71
N GLN A 650 -109.62 69.49 81.85
CA GLN A 650 -110.37 70.52 82.57
C GLN A 650 -111.14 69.93 83.75
N TRP A 651 -111.41 70.76 84.74
CA TRP A 651 -112.29 70.46 85.87
C TRP A 651 -113.15 71.67 86.27
N LYS A 652 -114.26 71.43 86.97
CA LYS A 652 -115.12 72.48 87.56
C LYS A 652 -115.73 72.04 88.87
N LYS A 653 -116.03 73.01 89.75
CA LYS A 653 -116.83 72.80 90.95
C LYS A 653 -118.30 73.19 90.70
N VAL A 654 -119.25 72.56 91.39
CA VAL A 654 -120.66 72.94 91.43
C VAL A 654 -121.12 72.94 92.89
N GLY A 655 -121.84 73.98 93.33
CA GLY A 655 -122.32 74.14 94.72
C GLY A 655 -121.47 75.09 95.57
N ASP A 656 -122.05 75.63 96.66
CA ASP A 656 -121.44 76.73 97.42
C ASP A 656 -120.78 76.30 98.75
N ASN A 657 -121.04 75.08 99.24
CA ASN A 657 -120.64 74.68 100.59
C ASN A 657 -119.22 74.09 100.68
N VAL A 658 -118.74 73.43 99.63
CA VAL A 658 -117.32 73.01 99.54
C VAL A 658 -116.48 74.19 99.08
N ALA A 659 -115.65 74.78 99.94
CA ALA A 659 -114.89 75.98 99.59
C ALA A 659 -113.97 75.77 98.38
N ARG A 660 -113.22 74.66 98.35
CA ARG A 660 -112.33 74.28 97.23
C ARG A 660 -112.19 72.76 97.07
N TRP A 661 -111.87 72.30 95.86
CA TRP A 661 -111.39 70.93 95.60
C TRP A 661 -109.90 70.95 95.33
N THR A 662 -109.17 69.93 95.77
CA THR A 662 -107.70 69.83 95.61
C THR A 662 -107.32 68.50 94.96
N SER A 663 -106.27 68.50 94.14
CA SER A 663 -105.55 67.32 93.69
C SER A 663 -104.10 67.47 94.12
N ASN A 664 -103.67 66.63 95.06
CA ASN A 664 -102.33 66.63 95.62
C ASN A 664 -101.72 65.23 95.41
N PRO A 665 -100.65 65.10 94.62
CA PRO A 665 -100.00 63.81 94.38
C PRO A 665 -98.96 63.43 95.45
N SER A 666 -98.90 64.13 96.60
CA SER A 666 -98.00 63.82 97.73
C SER A 666 -98.65 62.94 98.81
N CYS A 667 -97.81 62.16 99.50
CA CYS A 667 -98.13 60.88 100.15
C CYS A 667 -98.82 60.91 101.53
N LEU A 668 -99.36 62.04 102.01
CA LEU A 668 -99.77 62.20 103.42
C LEU A 668 -101.20 61.80 103.80
N ASP A 669 -102.00 61.19 102.92
CA ASP A 669 -103.30 60.61 103.29
C ASP A 669 -103.70 59.31 102.55
N GLY A 670 -102.71 58.53 102.07
CA GLY A 670 -102.94 57.15 101.63
C GLY A 670 -103.15 56.95 100.12
N PHE A 671 -102.07 57.17 99.35
CA PHE A 671 -101.95 56.82 97.91
C PHE A 671 -102.91 57.55 96.96
N GLY A 672 -102.92 58.88 97.00
CA GLY A 672 -103.38 59.67 95.86
C GLY A 672 -102.43 59.52 94.67
N GLY A 673 -102.68 58.56 93.77
CA GLY A 673 -101.90 58.37 92.55
C GLY A 673 -101.73 59.67 91.72
N GLY A 674 -100.56 59.79 91.06
CA GLY A 674 -100.22 60.96 90.24
C GLY A 674 -101.22 61.21 89.11
N ARG A 675 -101.34 62.48 88.68
CA ARG A 675 -102.18 62.85 87.54
C ARG A 675 -101.53 62.34 86.27
N THR A 676 -102.27 61.64 85.42
CA THR A 676 -101.75 61.14 84.13
C THR A 676 -102.65 61.54 82.99
N LEU A 677 -102.04 61.88 81.85
CA LEU A 677 -102.67 62.04 80.55
C LEU A 677 -101.80 61.37 79.50
N VAL A 678 -102.33 60.34 78.82
CA VAL A 678 -101.60 59.57 77.80
C VAL A 678 -102.31 59.69 76.46
N VAL A 679 -101.54 59.89 75.39
CA VAL A 679 -102.00 59.90 74.00
C VAL A 679 -101.19 58.90 73.17
N MET A 680 -101.88 57.97 72.52
CA MET A 680 -101.28 57.00 71.60
C MET A 680 -101.85 57.19 70.20
N ALA A 681 -100.98 57.30 69.18
CA ALA A 681 -101.40 57.39 67.79
C ALA A 681 -101.12 56.10 67.04
N PHE A 682 -102.09 55.72 66.23
CA PHE A 682 -102.00 54.59 65.31
C PHE A 682 -102.25 55.11 63.90
N TYR A 683 -101.24 55.02 63.03
CA TYR A 683 -101.45 55.28 61.62
C TYR A 683 -102.37 54.19 61.08
N GLN A 684 -103.38 54.61 60.33
CA GLN A 684 -104.18 53.68 59.54
C GLN A 684 -103.35 53.03 58.46
#